data_AF-A0A1M7UUA6-F1
#
_entry.id   AF-A0A1M7UUA6-F1
#
_cell.length_a   1.000
_cell.length_b   1.000
_cell.length_c   1.000
_cell.angle_alpha   90.00
_cell.angle_beta   90.00
_cell.angle_gamma   90.00
#
_symmetry.space_group_name_H-M   'P 1'
#
loop_
_entity.id
_entity.type
_entity.pdbx_description
1 polymer ?
#
loop_
_entity_poly.entity_id
_entity_poly.type
_entity_poly.pdbx_seq_one_letter_code
_entity_poly.pdbx_strand_id
1 'polypeptide(L)'
;MEYREILDKWAKYTNYDPNQSTFNLANYSYELHKVNERIKSIIQLYDRTGALAVIQAKIMFKFILKKTSFNMLRYMQNPGALDEDKEMWGMFHSLEVSAAENTYIEAINKLSDEVIGKTLIGERNDEQVLDELFEATDVVMKSLEGCNKDLFIKGGRVLPIMKISTHIHLFETLAQCLTAFEVAEDGLYLVYINCGGTADGYFGFLLKNNSNLLFINERINEAYSGQHQNTRNNRWAENKKYELFPYDFIFNYTEHDYKGYATKHLINEDKLAFFELGPKAYLPIIIAMIMLSKQYIGETLDLPIKYVDILLPSNINKIPAGTENALILPENSALIASHKAIDLSFDLKKIMSGEYAEEFHHNSNKDYRETGHFTNRNQLLVDLWGQGFSYDPATLYETNSVLRLTNSASDSEKIPPEFIGTRDRIRLQGYYQIRKQLADYIRDRIHDAWVAYGKTPAVIDWYISNIKNNFEKIEMLVAAEYLRIKEGGEALGQSWRWGDSQKIDIYYVEQKYPAVYRSIILNKEKKNGRYYSNEYLCNHTGAISNIFFTFAPKDWTQLELLCGCEVPKVVKGWLERGHRGDGNSILDATDLVTEVGTPFEERESEKYESLYGDSNVYFNFAFSIGYSKRGLNQILKKYGVSKR
;
A
#
# COMPACT_ATOMS: atom_id res chain seq x y z
N MET A 1 0.49 28.74 41.38
CA MET A 1 -0.55 27.84 40.85
C MET A 1 0.09 26.96 39.80
N GLU A 2 -0.08 25.63 39.88
CA GLU A 2 0.51 24.74 38.88
C GLU A 2 -0.35 24.69 37.60
N TYR A 3 0.27 24.58 36.42
CA TYR A 3 -0.46 24.50 35.14
C TYR A 3 -1.49 23.38 35.11
N ARG A 4 -1.21 22.26 35.78
CA ARG A 4 -2.14 21.14 35.92
C ARG A 4 -3.42 21.52 36.66
N GLU A 5 -3.32 22.34 37.71
CA GLU A 5 -4.50 22.79 38.47
C GLU A 5 -5.42 23.66 37.60
N ILE A 6 -4.84 24.51 36.76
CA ILE A 6 -5.58 25.35 35.81
C ILE A 6 -6.27 24.47 34.77
N LEU A 7 -5.58 23.48 34.22
CA LEU A 7 -6.13 22.57 33.22
C LEU A 7 -7.21 21.64 33.78
N ASP A 8 -7.06 21.17 35.01
CA ASP A 8 -8.09 20.37 35.70
C ASP A 8 -9.36 21.20 35.93
N LYS A 9 -9.19 22.49 36.23
CA LYS A 9 -10.31 23.41 36.40
C LYS A 9 -10.97 23.76 35.07
N TRP A 10 -10.18 23.92 34.00
CA TRP A 10 -10.68 24.07 32.63
C TRP A 10 -11.49 22.85 32.16
N ALA A 11 -11.00 21.62 32.41
CA ALA A 11 -11.72 20.40 32.07
C ALA A 11 -13.10 20.33 32.75
N LYS A 12 -13.18 20.77 34.01
CA LYS A 12 -14.45 20.88 34.76
C LYS A 12 -15.34 21.99 34.18
N TYR A 13 -14.79 23.17 33.92
CA TYR A 13 -15.51 24.31 33.34
C TYR A 13 -16.15 23.94 31.98
N THR A 14 -15.45 23.16 31.16
CA THR A 14 -15.92 22.73 29.85
C THR A 14 -16.79 21.47 29.87
N ASN A 15 -17.04 20.87 31.04
CA ASN A 15 -17.73 19.59 31.20
C ASN A 15 -17.14 18.48 30.31
N TYR A 16 -15.80 18.42 30.21
CA TYR A 16 -15.13 17.48 29.33
C TYR A 16 -15.29 16.04 29.82
N ASP A 17 -15.88 15.19 28.98
CA ASP A 17 -15.92 13.74 29.13
C ASP A 17 -15.21 13.10 27.92
N PRO A 18 -14.10 12.35 28.13
CA PRO A 18 -13.38 11.68 27.05
C PRO A 18 -14.20 10.58 26.35
N ASN A 19 -15.27 10.08 26.98
CA ASN A 19 -16.15 9.06 26.39
C ASN A 19 -17.35 9.65 25.66
N GLN A 20 -17.49 10.98 25.61
CA GLN A 20 -18.60 11.64 24.95
C GLN A 20 -18.54 11.40 23.43
N SER A 21 -19.57 10.77 22.88
CA SER A 21 -19.68 10.51 21.42
C SER A 21 -20.80 11.29 20.74
N THR A 22 -21.61 12.03 21.51
CA THR A 22 -22.75 12.81 21.01
C THR A 22 -22.59 14.28 21.39
N PHE A 23 -22.74 15.16 20.40
CA PHE A 23 -22.51 16.59 20.57
C PHE A 23 -23.70 17.39 20.07
N ASN A 24 -24.00 18.51 20.74
CA ASN A 24 -24.99 19.45 20.27
C ASN A 24 -24.33 20.48 19.35
N LEU A 25 -24.62 20.44 18.06
CA LEU A 25 -24.06 21.37 17.07
C LEU A 25 -24.57 22.81 17.23
N ALA A 26 -25.62 23.04 18.03
CA ALA A 26 -26.12 24.38 18.34
C ALA A 26 -25.31 25.09 19.45
N ASN A 27 -24.31 24.44 20.05
CA ASN A 27 -23.40 25.04 21.01
C ASN A 27 -21.95 24.62 20.75
N TYR A 28 -21.02 25.10 21.57
CA TYR A 28 -19.58 24.83 21.42
C TYR A 28 -19.13 23.48 21.99
N SER A 29 -20.03 22.56 22.33
CA SER A 29 -19.68 21.28 22.98
C SER A 29 -18.70 20.44 22.17
N TYR A 30 -18.86 20.38 20.84
CA TYR A 30 -17.95 19.64 19.96
C TYR A 30 -16.56 20.27 19.88
N GLU A 31 -16.49 21.59 19.68
CA GLU A 31 -15.21 22.30 19.60
C GLU A 31 -14.46 22.26 20.93
N LEU A 32 -15.17 22.38 22.06
CA LEU A 32 -14.60 22.21 23.40
C LEU A 32 -14.04 20.80 23.61
N HIS A 33 -14.76 19.77 23.18
CA HIS A 33 -14.27 18.40 23.27
C HIS A 33 -12.99 18.19 22.44
N LYS A 34 -12.96 18.68 21.20
CA LYS A 34 -11.75 18.65 20.34
C LYS A 34 -10.55 19.33 21.00
N VAL A 35 -10.75 20.52 21.56
CA VAL A 35 -9.67 21.26 22.23
C VAL A 35 -9.17 20.51 23.46
N ASN A 36 -10.04 19.87 24.23
CA ASN A 36 -9.63 19.08 25.39
C ASN A 36 -8.87 17.79 25.02
N GLU A 37 -9.32 17.05 23.99
CA GLU A 37 -8.53 15.94 23.42
C GLU A 37 -7.15 16.42 22.95
N ARG A 38 -7.09 17.62 22.36
CA ARG A 38 -5.85 18.23 21.91
C ARG A 38 -4.91 18.62 23.05
N ILE A 39 -5.45 19.24 24.11
CA ILE A 39 -4.72 19.56 25.34
C ILE A 39 -4.06 18.30 25.91
N LYS A 40 -4.81 17.18 25.93
CA LYS A 40 -4.29 15.88 26.35
C LYS A 40 -3.14 15.41 25.46
N SER A 41 -3.27 15.49 24.14
CA SER A 41 -2.18 15.16 23.20
C SER A 41 -0.94 16.04 23.40
N ILE A 42 -1.10 17.35 23.62
CA ILE A 42 0.00 18.28 23.88
C ILE A 42 0.79 17.85 25.13
N ILE A 43 0.09 17.60 26.24
CA ILE A 43 0.71 17.22 27.51
C ILE A 43 1.46 15.89 27.38
N GLN A 44 0.89 14.94 26.63
CA GLN A 44 1.46 13.61 26.49
C GLN A 44 2.67 13.58 25.54
N LEU A 45 2.61 14.32 24.43
CA LEU A 45 3.54 14.14 23.32
C LEU A 45 4.56 15.27 23.15
N TYR A 46 4.23 16.50 23.52
CA TYR A 46 5.01 17.69 23.12
C TYR A 46 5.48 18.55 24.29
N ASP A 47 4.65 18.73 25.33
CA ASP A 47 4.99 19.57 26.49
C ASP A 47 4.40 19.02 27.79
N ARG A 48 5.18 18.17 28.48
CA ARG A 48 4.81 17.55 29.77
C ARG A 48 4.60 18.55 30.90
N THR A 49 5.11 19.78 30.77
CA THR A 49 4.89 20.83 31.77
C THR A 49 3.46 21.36 31.76
N GLY A 50 2.77 21.25 30.61
CA GLY A 50 1.43 21.77 30.41
C GLY A 50 1.37 23.25 30.08
N ALA A 51 2.50 23.94 29.91
CA ALA A 51 2.54 25.36 29.58
C ALA A 51 1.83 25.66 28.25
N LEU A 52 2.16 24.92 27.18
CA LEU A 52 1.48 25.08 25.88
C LEU A 52 -0.01 24.74 25.96
N ALA A 53 -0.36 23.72 26.75
CA ALA A 53 -1.74 23.31 26.95
C ALA A 53 -2.59 24.38 27.64
N VAL A 54 -2.05 25.06 28.68
CA VAL A 54 -2.77 26.15 29.37
C VAL A 54 -3.01 27.32 28.43
N ILE A 55 -2.03 27.65 27.58
CA ILE A 55 -2.19 28.76 26.65
C ILE A 55 -3.25 28.44 25.58
N GLN A 56 -3.28 27.21 25.06
CA GLN A 56 -4.35 26.75 24.15
C GLN A 56 -5.74 26.82 24.80
N ALA A 57 -5.86 26.42 26.07
CA ALA A 57 -7.10 26.54 26.83
C ALA A 57 -7.56 28.01 26.97
N LYS A 58 -6.62 28.93 27.28
CA LYS A 58 -6.90 30.37 27.40
C LYS A 58 -7.46 30.97 26.11
N ILE A 59 -6.96 30.54 24.96
CA ILE A 59 -7.37 31.08 23.66
C ILE A 59 -8.76 30.60 23.28
N MET A 60 -9.01 29.31 23.50
CA MET A 60 -10.36 28.77 23.31
C MET A 60 -11.36 29.46 24.25
N PHE A 61 -10.96 29.73 25.50
CA PHE A 61 -11.77 30.51 26.43
C PHE A 61 -12.07 31.92 25.89
N LYS A 62 -11.05 32.67 25.43
CA LYS A 62 -11.23 33.98 24.79
C LYS A 62 -12.16 33.90 23.57
N PHE A 63 -12.02 32.87 22.74
CA PHE A 63 -12.86 32.65 21.57
C PHE A 63 -14.34 32.47 21.95
N ILE A 64 -14.63 31.63 22.94
CA ILE A 64 -15.99 31.39 23.44
C ILE A 64 -16.60 32.68 23.99
N LEU A 65 -15.84 33.43 24.81
CA LEU A 65 -16.29 34.70 25.36
C LEU A 65 -16.63 35.72 24.26
N LYS A 66 -15.80 35.82 23.20
CA LYS A 66 -16.06 36.70 22.04
C LYS A 66 -17.33 36.33 21.28
N LYS A 67 -17.72 35.05 21.29
CA LYS A 67 -18.85 34.53 20.50
C LYS A 67 -20.14 34.35 21.30
N THR A 68 -20.08 34.45 22.62
CA THR A 68 -21.24 34.30 23.50
C THR A 68 -21.98 35.63 23.60
N SER A 69 -23.26 35.65 23.23
CA SER A 69 -24.13 36.81 23.45
C SER A 69 -24.76 36.75 24.84
N PHE A 70 -24.62 37.83 25.61
CA PHE A 70 -25.15 37.90 26.98
C PHE A 70 -26.25 38.96 27.09
N ASN A 71 -27.35 38.61 27.75
CA ASN A 71 -28.45 39.54 27.99
C ASN A 71 -28.18 40.36 29.26
N MET A 72 -27.98 41.67 29.12
CA MET A 72 -27.68 42.56 30.26
C MET A 72 -28.78 42.58 31.33
N LEU A 73 -30.06 42.45 30.96
CA LEU A 73 -31.16 42.37 31.93
C LEU A 73 -31.03 41.11 32.80
N ARG A 74 -30.61 39.99 32.20
CA ARG A 74 -30.37 38.73 32.91
C ARG A 74 -29.19 38.82 33.88
N TYR A 75 -28.16 39.61 33.56
CA TYR A 75 -27.06 39.89 34.48
C TYR A 75 -27.52 40.68 35.71
N MET A 76 -28.29 41.75 35.50
CA MET A 76 -28.79 42.59 36.58
C MET A 76 -29.70 41.80 37.53
N GLN A 77 -30.38 40.78 37.03
CA GLN A 77 -31.21 39.85 37.81
C GLN A 77 -30.42 38.73 38.50
N ASN A 78 -29.25 38.36 37.98
CA ASN A 78 -28.38 37.35 38.57
C ASN A 78 -26.89 37.75 38.44
N PRO A 79 -26.38 38.58 39.37
CA PRO A 79 -25.00 39.09 39.30
C PRO A 79 -23.91 38.01 39.37
N GLY A 80 -24.23 36.83 39.94
CA GLY A 80 -23.31 35.69 40.05
C GLY A 80 -23.24 34.79 38.82
N ALA A 81 -24.01 35.09 37.77
CA ALA A 81 -24.07 34.26 36.55
C ALA A 81 -22.73 34.16 35.78
N LEU A 82 -21.75 35.00 36.10
CA LEU A 82 -20.42 35.04 35.47
C LEU A 82 -19.29 34.67 36.45
N ASP A 83 -19.60 34.14 37.63
CA ASP A 83 -18.58 33.92 38.65
C ASP A 83 -17.57 32.84 38.23
N GLU A 84 -18.04 31.77 37.57
CA GLU A 84 -17.16 30.74 36.97
C GLU A 84 -16.29 31.31 35.83
N ASP A 85 -16.86 32.17 34.98
CA ASP A 85 -16.12 32.85 33.91
C ASP A 85 -15.06 33.80 34.48
N LYS A 86 -15.38 34.55 35.54
CA LYS A 86 -14.44 35.44 36.24
C LYS A 86 -13.32 34.66 36.93
N GLU A 87 -13.65 33.53 37.55
CA GLU A 87 -12.66 32.62 38.16
C GLU A 87 -11.67 32.12 37.09
N MET A 88 -12.19 31.55 35.99
CA MET A 88 -11.35 31.07 34.89
C MET A 88 -10.54 32.21 34.24
N TRP A 89 -11.13 33.39 34.06
CA TRP A 89 -10.41 34.57 33.57
C TRP A 89 -9.24 34.93 34.49
N GLY A 90 -9.47 34.95 35.81
CA GLY A 90 -8.42 35.21 36.80
C GLY A 90 -7.28 34.19 36.73
N MET A 91 -7.59 32.89 36.59
CA MET A 91 -6.58 31.84 36.46
C MET A 91 -5.74 32.00 35.18
N PHE A 92 -6.37 32.27 34.04
CA PHE A 92 -5.67 32.46 32.76
C PHE A 92 -4.86 33.76 32.66
N HIS A 93 -5.09 34.72 33.55
CA HIS A 93 -4.33 35.98 33.66
C HIS A 93 -3.46 36.02 34.92
N SER A 94 -3.19 34.87 35.53
CA SER A 94 -2.22 34.74 36.61
C SER A 94 -0.79 34.97 36.11
N LEU A 95 0.10 35.35 37.03
CA LEU A 95 1.51 35.62 36.73
C LEU A 95 2.21 34.40 36.10
N GLU A 96 1.84 33.19 36.53
CA GLU A 96 2.40 31.94 36.04
C GLU A 96 2.04 31.65 34.58
N VAL A 97 0.81 31.98 34.16
CA VAL A 97 0.38 31.83 32.75
C VAL A 97 1.02 32.90 31.88
N SER A 98 1.08 34.15 32.35
CA SER A 98 1.79 35.21 31.64
C SER A 98 3.29 34.92 31.49
N ALA A 99 3.91 34.29 32.48
CA ALA A 99 5.30 33.83 32.37
C ALA A 99 5.48 32.71 31.32
N ALA A 100 4.52 31.78 31.21
CA ALA A 100 4.52 30.78 30.15
C ALA A 100 4.38 31.39 28.75
N GLU A 101 3.45 32.34 28.59
CA GLU A 101 3.27 33.09 27.34
C GLU A 101 4.57 33.79 26.95
N ASN A 102 5.18 34.52 27.89
CA ASN A 102 6.46 35.21 27.66
C ASN A 102 7.58 34.23 27.30
N THR A 103 7.66 33.06 27.94
CA THR A 103 8.70 32.06 27.61
C THR A 103 8.56 31.54 26.17
N TYR A 104 7.32 31.29 25.71
CA TYR A 104 7.07 30.87 24.33
C TYR A 104 7.33 32.00 23.33
N ILE A 105 6.87 33.20 23.64
CA ILE A 105 7.13 34.43 22.87
C ILE A 105 8.64 34.65 22.75
N GLU A 106 9.40 34.52 23.84
CA GLU A 106 10.86 34.66 23.86
C GLU A 106 11.55 33.56 23.06
N ALA A 107 11.11 32.31 23.16
CA ALA A 107 11.67 31.22 22.36
C ALA A 107 11.45 31.45 20.85
N ILE A 108 10.27 31.96 20.49
CA ILE A 108 9.90 32.30 19.13
C ILE A 108 10.66 33.54 18.66
N ASN A 109 10.74 34.59 19.48
CA ASN A 109 11.51 35.81 19.19
C ASN A 109 12.99 35.48 19.04
N LYS A 110 13.57 34.65 19.91
CA LYS A 110 14.96 34.23 19.80
C LYS A 110 15.21 33.51 18.48
N LEU A 111 14.35 32.56 18.12
CA LEU A 111 14.44 31.88 16.82
C LEU A 111 14.20 32.84 15.65
N SER A 112 13.29 33.80 15.79
CA SER A 112 13.00 34.78 14.75
C SER A 112 14.09 35.81 14.58
N ASP A 113 14.74 36.22 15.68
CA ASP A 113 15.92 37.09 15.70
C ASP A 113 17.11 36.36 15.06
N GLU A 114 17.31 35.08 15.40
CA GLU A 114 18.31 34.20 14.77
C GLU A 114 18.03 33.95 13.26
N VAL A 115 16.75 33.96 12.85
CA VAL A 115 16.32 33.71 11.46
C VAL A 115 16.32 34.99 10.59
N ILE A 116 15.83 36.12 11.10
CA ILE A 116 15.44 37.31 10.31
C ILE A 116 16.27 38.55 10.71
N GLY A 117 17.01 38.51 11.82
CA GLY A 117 17.68 39.70 12.37
C GLY A 117 16.70 40.81 12.79
N LYS A 118 15.43 40.46 13.01
CA LYS A 118 14.35 41.36 13.43
C LYS A 118 13.47 40.70 14.48
N THR A 119 13.18 41.46 15.52
CA THR A 119 12.25 41.04 16.59
C THR A 119 10.83 41.16 16.07
N LEU A 120 10.21 40.04 15.72
CA LEU A 120 8.91 39.99 15.06
C LEU A 120 7.75 40.52 15.91
N ILE A 121 7.85 40.37 17.23
CA ILE A 121 6.70 40.55 18.11
C ILE A 121 6.62 41.99 18.65
N GLY A 122 7.74 42.73 18.71
CA GLY A 122 7.77 44.08 19.29
C GLY A 122 7.09 45.19 18.49
N GLU A 123 6.84 45.01 17.17
CA GLU A 123 6.18 46.01 16.32
C GLU A 123 4.69 45.72 16.04
N ARG A 124 4.20 44.52 16.37
CA ARG A 124 2.80 44.10 16.20
C ARG A 124 2.08 44.11 17.55
N ASN A 125 0.75 44.17 17.54
CA ASN A 125 -0.03 43.99 18.77
C ASN A 125 0.19 42.56 19.31
N ASP A 126 0.85 42.43 20.46
CA ASP A 126 1.19 41.16 21.11
C ASP A 126 0.02 40.17 21.15
N GLU A 127 -1.21 40.66 21.38
CA GLU A 127 -2.41 39.79 21.41
C GLU A 127 -2.78 39.20 20.04
N GLN A 128 -2.64 39.95 18.94
CA GLN A 128 -2.96 39.44 17.60
C GLN A 128 -1.93 38.39 17.14
N VAL A 129 -0.65 38.60 17.48
CA VAL A 129 0.40 37.64 17.12
C VAL A 129 0.24 36.36 17.92
N LEU A 130 -0.12 36.45 19.20
CA LEU A 130 -0.46 35.28 19.99
C LEU A 130 -1.62 34.51 19.35
N ASP A 131 -2.74 35.16 19.04
CA ASP A 131 -3.89 34.51 18.40
C ASP A 131 -3.46 33.77 17.09
N GLU A 132 -2.71 34.42 16.18
CA GLU A 132 -2.20 33.80 14.93
C GLU A 132 -1.25 32.61 15.17
N LEU A 133 -0.36 32.73 16.16
CA LEU A 133 0.64 31.71 16.50
C LEU A 133 0.01 30.44 17.04
N PHE A 134 -1.05 30.60 17.81
CA PHE A 134 -1.75 29.47 18.42
C PHE A 134 -2.76 28.82 17.49
N GLU A 135 -3.35 29.57 16.56
CA GLU A 135 -4.05 29.00 15.41
C GLU A 135 -3.10 28.11 14.58
N ALA A 136 -1.89 28.58 14.28
CA ALA A 136 -0.88 27.80 13.56
C ALA A 136 -0.46 26.52 14.31
N THR A 137 -0.51 26.50 15.64
CA THR A 137 -0.18 25.31 16.44
C THR A 137 -1.12 24.13 16.14
N ASP A 138 -2.38 24.36 15.74
CA ASP A 138 -3.34 23.28 15.43
C ASP A 138 -2.94 22.54 14.17
N VAL A 139 -2.70 23.33 13.14
CA VAL A 139 -2.23 22.91 11.83
C VAL A 139 -0.93 22.12 11.97
N VAL A 140 0.02 22.65 12.76
CA VAL A 140 1.32 22.00 13.01
C VAL A 140 1.14 20.65 13.69
N MET A 141 0.33 20.57 14.75
CA MET A 141 0.11 19.31 15.46
C MET A 141 -0.49 18.23 14.56
N LYS A 142 -1.59 18.57 13.86
CA LYS A 142 -2.28 17.65 12.95
C LYS A 142 -1.35 17.21 11.82
N SER A 143 -0.50 18.11 11.33
CA SER A 143 0.47 17.80 10.28
C SER A 143 1.57 16.88 10.77
N LEU A 144 2.13 17.14 11.96
CA LEU A 144 3.17 16.31 12.60
C LEU A 144 2.66 14.91 12.97
N GLU A 145 1.40 14.77 13.39
CA GLU A 145 0.78 13.46 13.63
C GLU A 145 0.73 12.61 12.34
N GLY A 146 0.56 13.27 11.18
CA GLY A 146 0.58 12.61 9.89
C GLY A 146 1.97 12.36 9.30
N CYS A 147 3.05 12.71 9.99
CA CYS A 147 4.42 12.47 9.56
C CYS A 147 4.94 11.09 10.04
N ASN A 148 5.78 10.46 9.22
CA ASN A 148 6.58 9.31 9.63
C ASN A 148 7.66 9.72 10.62
N LYS A 149 8.09 8.79 11.47
CA LYS A 149 9.20 8.94 12.42
C LYS A 149 10.21 7.84 12.14
N ASP A 150 11.22 8.15 11.33
CA ASP A 150 12.20 7.19 10.85
C ASP A 150 13.53 7.37 11.60
N LEU A 151 13.89 6.40 12.44
CA LEU A 151 15.17 6.38 13.16
C LEU A 151 16.21 5.60 12.35
N PHE A 152 17.30 6.24 11.95
CA PHE A 152 18.37 5.61 11.15
C PHE A 152 19.59 5.22 11.99
N ILE A 153 19.91 5.99 13.02
CA ILE A 153 20.97 5.68 13.99
C ILE A 153 20.42 5.86 15.39
N LYS A 154 20.53 4.83 16.23
CA LYS A 154 20.19 4.89 17.65
C LYS A 154 21.45 5.23 18.45
N GLY A 155 21.44 6.40 19.05
CA GLY A 155 22.51 6.92 19.91
C GLY A 155 22.10 6.93 21.38
N GLY A 156 22.62 7.92 22.12
CA GLY A 156 22.33 8.10 23.54
C GLY A 156 20.98 8.78 23.80
N ARG A 157 20.76 9.18 25.05
CA ARG A 157 19.63 10.03 25.44
C ARG A 157 19.75 11.39 24.73
N VAL A 158 18.65 11.90 24.19
CA VAL A 158 18.65 13.19 23.49
C VAL A 158 18.95 14.31 24.47
N LEU A 159 19.98 15.09 24.17
CA LEU A 159 20.46 16.24 24.92
C LEU A 159 19.69 17.52 24.51
N PRO A 160 19.77 18.61 25.30
CA PRO A 160 19.23 19.90 24.90
C PRO A 160 19.70 20.30 23.50
N ILE A 161 18.75 20.65 22.62
CA ILE A 161 19.04 21.05 21.25
C ILE A 161 19.51 22.49 21.25
N MET A 162 20.79 22.70 20.95
CA MET A 162 21.41 24.03 20.99
C MET A 162 21.38 24.75 19.63
N LYS A 163 21.17 24.01 18.54
CA LYS A 163 21.21 24.52 17.17
C LYS A 163 19.92 24.18 16.42
N ILE A 164 19.31 25.20 15.83
CA ILE A 164 18.18 25.08 14.92
C ILE A 164 18.60 25.72 13.59
N SER A 165 18.53 24.96 12.50
CA SER A 165 18.84 25.48 11.16
C SER A 165 17.75 26.42 10.68
N THR A 166 18.16 27.59 10.20
CA THR A 166 17.30 28.63 9.63
C THR A 166 17.23 28.59 8.11
N HIS A 167 17.83 27.54 7.52
CA HIS A 167 17.86 27.27 6.09
C HIS A 167 17.28 25.89 5.81
N ILE A 168 16.58 25.78 4.68
CA ILE A 168 16.13 24.52 4.09
C ILE A 168 17.32 23.86 3.41
N HIS A 169 17.69 22.66 3.86
CA HIS A 169 18.76 21.87 3.25
C HIS A 169 18.19 21.00 2.13
N LEU A 170 18.79 21.07 0.94
CA LEU A 170 18.34 20.33 -0.23
C LEU A 170 19.26 19.13 -0.49
N PHE A 171 18.66 17.98 -0.77
CA PHE A 171 19.38 16.78 -1.23
C PHE A 171 18.58 16.10 -2.34
N GLU A 172 19.27 15.46 -3.28
CA GLU A 172 18.58 14.68 -4.32
C GLU A 172 18.01 13.37 -3.78
N THR A 173 18.69 12.79 -2.79
CA THR A 173 18.33 11.52 -2.16
C THR A 173 18.41 11.62 -0.63
N LEU A 174 17.63 10.80 0.06
CA LEU A 174 17.73 10.59 1.48
C LEU A 174 19.09 9.98 1.85
N ALA A 175 19.64 9.07 1.05
CA ALA A 175 20.98 8.53 1.28
C ALA A 175 22.04 9.64 1.43
N GLN A 176 22.04 10.64 0.52
CA GLN A 176 22.94 11.80 0.62
C GLN A 176 22.68 12.63 1.87
N CYS A 177 21.41 12.88 2.20
CA CYS A 177 21.03 13.60 3.42
C CYS A 177 21.58 12.90 4.67
N LEU A 178 21.34 11.60 4.81
CA LEU A 178 21.74 10.86 6.00
C LEU A 178 23.26 10.79 6.16
N THR A 179 24.03 10.59 5.08
CA THR A 179 25.49 10.55 5.17
C THR A 179 26.08 11.92 5.46
N ALA A 180 25.50 13.01 4.91
CA ALA A 180 25.91 14.37 5.22
C ALA A 180 25.67 14.73 6.71
N PHE A 181 24.51 14.34 7.25
CA PHE A 181 24.15 14.67 8.64
C PHE A 181 24.69 13.72 9.69
N GLU A 182 25.22 12.56 9.31
CA GLU A 182 25.92 11.68 10.26
C GLU A 182 27.12 12.39 10.90
N VAL A 183 27.84 13.18 10.11
CA VAL A 183 29.05 13.95 10.50
C VAL A 183 28.78 15.42 10.80
N ALA A 184 27.55 15.89 10.60
CA ALA A 184 27.17 17.26 10.92
C ALA A 184 27.08 17.48 12.44
N GLU A 185 27.10 18.76 12.82
CA GLU A 185 26.86 19.16 14.21
C GLU A 185 25.47 18.77 14.70
N ASP A 186 25.36 18.49 16.00
CA ASP A 186 24.08 18.24 16.63
C ASP A 186 23.14 19.45 16.47
N GLY A 187 21.92 19.20 16.03
CA GLY A 187 20.92 20.22 15.75
C GLY A 187 19.63 19.66 15.16
N LEU A 188 18.67 20.57 14.96
CA LEU A 188 17.41 20.29 14.27
C LEU A 188 17.39 21.03 12.93
N TYR A 189 17.17 20.30 11.85
CA TYR A 189 17.30 20.78 10.48
C TYR A 189 16.00 20.58 9.71
N LEU A 190 15.59 21.55 8.90
CA LEU A 190 14.56 21.35 7.89
C LEU A 190 15.23 20.90 6.59
N VAL A 191 14.79 19.76 6.07
CA VAL A 191 15.38 19.13 4.89
C VAL A 191 14.29 18.89 3.85
N TYR A 192 14.64 19.11 2.58
CA TYR A 192 13.85 18.68 1.43
C TYR A 192 14.64 17.64 0.61
N ILE A 193 14.00 16.50 0.34
CA ILE A 193 14.51 15.48 -0.57
C ILE A 193 13.84 15.67 -1.92
N ASN A 194 14.61 16.04 -2.94
CA ASN A 194 14.09 16.50 -4.23
C ASN A 194 13.52 15.39 -5.10
N CYS A 195 14.06 14.17 -4.99
CA CYS A 195 13.65 13.04 -5.83
C CYS A 195 13.63 13.42 -7.32
N GLY A 196 14.66 14.15 -7.80
CA GLY A 196 14.80 14.57 -9.20
C GLY A 196 13.71 15.54 -9.68
N GLY A 197 13.22 16.42 -8.81
CA GLY A 197 12.23 17.44 -9.16
C GLY A 197 10.84 16.87 -9.48
N THR A 198 10.50 15.71 -8.94
CA THR A 198 9.21 15.07 -9.15
C THR A 198 8.25 15.34 -8.00
N ALA A 199 6.98 15.01 -8.17
CA ALA A 199 6.00 15.07 -7.09
C ALA A 199 6.37 14.17 -5.89
N ASP A 200 7.28 13.19 -6.06
CA ASP A 200 7.74 12.29 -5.00
C ASP A 200 8.63 12.99 -3.97
N GLY A 201 9.17 14.17 -4.28
CA GLY A 201 10.04 14.91 -3.35
C GLY A 201 9.28 15.37 -2.10
N TYR A 202 9.92 15.38 -0.93
CA TYR A 202 9.24 15.54 0.35
C TYR A 202 10.07 16.27 1.40
N PHE A 203 9.39 16.92 2.35
CA PHE A 203 10.06 17.55 3.49
C PHE A 203 10.13 16.65 4.72
N GLY A 204 11.07 16.99 5.60
CA GLY A 204 11.05 16.54 6.97
C GLY A 204 11.97 17.32 7.88
N PHE A 205 11.78 17.14 9.17
CA PHE A 205 12.65 17.62 10.22
C PHE A 205 13.65 16.54 10.60
N LEU A 206 14.94 16.80 10.40
CA LEU A 206 16.01 15.91 10.78
C LEU A 206 16.62 16.34 12.12
N LEU A 207 16.52 15.46 13.11
CA LEU A 207 17.14 15.60 14.42
C LEU A 207 18.44 14.78 14.45
N LYS A 208 19.57 15.48 14.49
CA LYS A 208 20.89 14.91 14.78
C LYS A 208 21.27 15.31 16.19
N ASN A 209 21.36 14.35 17.12
CA ASN A 209 21.70 14.67 18.50
C ASN A 209 22.27 13.48 19.27
N ASN A 210 23.43 13.63 19.90
CA ASN A 210 24.07 12.59 20.72
C ASN A 210 24.15 11.23 19.98
N SER A 211 24.62 11.29 18.74
CA SER A 211 24.68 10.16 17.77
C SER A 211 23.35 9.62 17.27
N ASN A 212 22.20 10.12 17.73
CA ASN A 212 20.92 9.79 17.11
C ASN A 212 20.78 10.49 15.76
N LEU A 213 20.11 9.82 14.82
CA LEU A 213 19.69 10.38 13.54
C LEU A 213 18.23 10.01 13.30
N LEU A 214 17.32 10.94 13.60
CA LEU A 214 15.87 10.76 13.51
C LEU A 214 15.30 11.71 12.47
N PHE A 215 14.46 11.21 11.56
CA PHE A 215 13.82 12.01 10.53
C PHE A 215 12.29 11.97 10.67
N ILE A 216 11.69 13.11 10.98
CA ILE A 216 10.23 13.28 11.01
C ILE A 216 9.79 13.85 9.66
N ASN A 217 9.19 13.03 8.80
CA ASN A 217 9.00 13.36 7.38
C ASN A 217 7.60 13.05 6.87
N GLU A 218 7.18 13.67 5.78
CA GLU A 218 5.89 13.42 5.13
C GLU A 218 5.94 12.42 3.96
N ARG A 219 7.06 11.70 3.81
CA ARG A 219 7.27 10.74 2.72
C ARG A 219 6.09 9.77 2.62
N ILE A 220 5.74 9.40 1.39
CA ILE A 220 4.77 8.32 1.18
C ILE A 220 5.36 7.03 1.70
N ASN A 221 4.61 6.35 2.56
CA ASN A 221 5.10 5.18 3.24
C ASN A 221 4.66 3.90 2.52
N GLU A 222 5.31 3.58 1.40
CA GLU A 222 4.97 2.48 0.47
C GLU A 222 5.10 1.08 1.06
N ALA A 223 4.14 0.17 0.86
CA ALA A 223 4.22 -1.21 1.35
C ALA A 223 5.42 -1.99 0.75
N TYR A 224 5.67 -1.79 -0.54
CA TYR A 224 6.79 -2.34 -1.30
C TYR A 224 7.32 -1.26 -2.27
N SER A 225 8.54 -1.42 -2.77
CA SER A 225 9.17 -0.41 -3.61
C SER A 225 8.33 -0.06 -4.85
N GLY A 226 7.95 1.21 -5.02
CA GLY A 226 7.18 1.70 -6.17
C GLY A 226 5.66 1.50 -6.08
N GLN A 227 5.15 1.01 -4.96
CA GLN A 227 3.72 0.74 -4.73
C GLN A 227 2.82 1.96 -5.02
N HIS A 228 3.17 3.18 -4.60
CA HIS A 228 2.27 4.33 -4.82
C HIS A 228 2.19 4.76 -6.28
N GLN A 229 3.17 4.37 -7.10
CA GLN A 229 3.16 4.67 -8.53
C GLN A 229 2.08 3.88 -9.30
N ASN A 230 1.58 2.78 -8.71
CA ASN A 230 0.44 2.02 -9.24
C ASN A 230 -0.92 2.68 -8.95
N THR A 231 -0.95 3.71 -8.10
CA THR A 231 -2.17 4.44 -7.81
C THR A 231 -2.48 5.45 -8.92
N ARG A 232 -3.79 5.73 -9.11
CA ARG A 232 -4.25 6.52 -10.25
C ARG A 232 -4.02 8.03 -10.03
N ASN A 233 -3.33 8.66 -10.99
CA ASN A 233 -3.24 10.12 -11.19
C ASN A 233 -2.65 10.92 -10.01
N ASN A 234 -1.58 10.42 -9.40
CA ASN A 234 -0.82 11.15 -8.36
C ASN A 234 -1.64 11.67 -7.16
N ARG A 235 -2.84 11.13 -6.91
CA ARG A 235 -3.72 11.60 -5.83
C ARG A 235 -3.09 11.50 -4.44
N TRP A 236 -2.11 10.61 -4.29
CA TRP A 236 -1.31 10.51 -3.06
C TRP A 236 -0.63 11.84 -2.67
N ALA A 237 -0.39 12.76 -3.62
CA ALA A 237 0.20 14.07 -3.35
C ALA A 237 -0.70 14.94 -2.46
N GLU A 238 -2.02 14.71 -2.47
CA GLU A 238 -2.99 15.39 -1.59
C GLU A 238 -2.71 15.15 -0.09
N ASN A 239 -1.95 14.10 0.24
CA ASN A 239 -1.62 13.77 1.64
C ASN A 239 -0.41 14.54 2.18
N LYS A 240 0.31 15.30 1.33
CA LYS A 240 1.40 16.17 1.74
C LYS A 240 0.91 17.25 2.71
N LYS A 241 1.79 17.67 3.60
CA LYS A 241 1.51 18.64 4.66
C LYS A 241 1.76 20.05 4.15
N TYR A 242 0.99 20.46 3.14
CA TYR A 242 1.07 21.79 2.52
C TYR A 242 0.90 22.95 3.51
N GLU A 243 0.16 22.72 4.61
CA GLU A 243 -0.05 23.73 5.65
C GLU A 243 1.13 23.85 6.63
N LEU A 244 2.01 22.84 6.70
CA LEU A 244 3.20 22.82 7.56
C LEU A 244 4.48 23.19 6.80
N PHE A 245 4.63 22.67 5.58
CA PHE A 245 5.84 22.84 4.78
C PHE A 245 5.66 23.88 3.66
N PRO A 246 6.72 24.62 3.28
CA PRO A 246 6.60 25.83 2.46
C PRO A 246 6.51 25.55 0.95
N TYR A 247 5.75 24.53 0.56
CA TYR A 247 5.61 24.10 -0.84
C TYR A 247 5.21 25.25 -1.77
N ASP A 248 4.17 26.00 -1.41
CA ASP A 248 3.63 27.09 -2.24
C ASP A 248 4.55 28.31 -2.35
N PHE A 249 5.61 28.34 -1.54
CA PHE A 249 6.54 29.48 -1.46
C PHE A 249 7.84 29.22 -2.21
N ILE A 250 8.32 27.97 -2.21
CA ILE A 250 9.62 27.61 -2.78
C ILE A 250 9.53 26.95 -4.17
N PHE A 251 8.37 26.42 -4.58
CA PHE A 251 8.25 25.72 -5.86
C PHE A 251 7.59 26.56 -6.95
N ASN A 252 8.11 26.41 -8.16
CA ASN A 252 7.40 26.67 -9.40
C ASN A 252 6.97 25.32 -9.99
N TYR A 253 5.66 25.13 -10.15
CA TYR A 253 5.10 23.90 -10.68
C TYR A 253 4.96 23.98 -12.20
N THR A 254 5.52 22.99 -12.90
CA THR A 254 5.50 22.89 -14.37
C THR A 254 5.14 21.49 -14.80
N GLU A 255 4.59 21.35 -16.02
CA GLU A 255 4.09 20.08 -16.59
C GLU A 255 2.96 19.48 -15.76
N HIS A 256 1.85 19.09 -16.41
CA HIS A 256 0.68 18.59 -15.69
C HIS A 256 0.15 17.32 -16.32
N ASP A 257 -0.32 16.40 -15.50
CA ASP A 257 -1.07 15.25 -15.97
C ASP A 257 -2.46 15.66 -16.49
N TYR A 258 -3.20 14.72 -17.08
CA TYR A 258 -4.52 15.00 -17.65
C TYR A 258 -5.58 15.47 -16.63
N LYS A 259 -5.30 15.38 -15.32
CA LYS A 259 -6.14 15.90 -14.23
C LYS A 259 -5.63 17.20 -13.63
N GLY A 260 -4.49 17.71 -14.10
CA GLY A 260 -3.91 18.96 -13.64
C GLY A 260 -2.96 18.83 -12.44
N TYR A 261 -2.49 17.63 -12.09
CA TYR A 261 -1.44 17.47 -11.08
C TYR A 261 -0.07 17.73 -11.70
N ALA A 262 0.75 18.55 -11.03
CA ALA A 262 2.08 18.88 -11.50
C ALA A 262 2.99 17.64 -11.49
N THR A 263 3.77 17.45 -12.57
CA THR A 263 4.73 16.35 -12.68
C THR A 263 6.17 16.80 -12.44
N LYS A 264 6.45 18.10 -12.59
CA LYS A 264 7.77 18.69 -12.37
C LYS A 264 7.72 19.87 -11.40
N HIS A 265 8.59 19.80 -10.39
CA HIS A 265 8.71 20.76 -9.29
C HIS A 265 10.08 21.45 -9.41
N LEU A 266 10.09 22.74 -9.73
CA LEU A 266 11.31 23.52 -9.83
C LEU A 266 11.51 24.32 -8.54
N ILE A 267 12.64 24.09 -7.87
CA ILE A 267 12.99 24.79 -6.63
C ILE A 267 13.49 26.20 -6.97
N ASN A 268 12.97 27.19 -6.25
CA ASN A 268 13.54 28.53 -6.22
C ASN A 268 14.62 28.59 -5.12
N GLU A 269 15.89 28.46 -5.53
CA GLU A 269 17.03 28.42 -4.62
C GLU A 269 17.22 29.73 -3.83
N ASP A 270 16.73 30.86 -4.35
CA ASP A 270 16.79 32.15 -3.66
C ASP A 270 15.84 32.21 -2.44
N LYS A 271 14.95 31.22 -2.26
CA LYS A 271 13.94 31.19 -1.18
C LYS A 271 14.18 30.09 -0.15
N LEU A 272 15.41 29.59 -0.03
CA LEU A 272 15.74 28.50 0.90
C LEU A 272 16.01 28.98 2.34
N ALA A 273 16.29 30.26 2.52
CA ALA A 273 16.43 30.83 3.84
C ALA A 273 15.06 31.20 4.42
N PHE A 274 14.83 30.93 5.71
CA PHE A 274 13.52 31.17 6.32
C PHE A 274 13.12 32.66 6.32
N PHE A 275 14.08 33.58 6.29
CA PHE A 275 13.79 35.02 6.21
C PHE A 275 13.27 35.47 4.84
N GLU A 276 13.55 34.70 3.78
CA GLU A 276 12.99 34.91 2.44
C GLU A 276 11.55 34.34 2.35
N LEU A 277 11.15 33.52 3.33
CA LEU A 277 9.79 33.04 3.47
C LEU A 277 8.92 34.10 4.16
N GLY A 278 7.67 34.24 3.72
CA GLY A 278 6.71 35.09 4.43
C GLY A 278 6.33 34.51 5.80
N PRO A 279 5.80 35.31 6.74
CA PRO A 279 5.37 34.85 8.07
C PRO A 279 4.42 33.65 8.06
N LYS A 280 3.54 33.56 7.06
CA LYS A 280 2.64 32.42 6.87
C LYS A 280 3.36 31.10 6.58
N ALA A 281 4.58 31.15 6.05
CA ALA A 281 5.35 29.98 5.64
C ALA A 281 6.36 29.54 6.70
N TYR A 282 7.12 30.46 7.31
CA TYR A 282 8.12 30.07 8.31
C TYR A 282 7.53 29.83 9.71
N LEU A 283 6.42 30.48 10.08
CA LEU A 283 5.89 30.38 11.44
C LEU A 283 5.45 28.94 11.80
N PRO A 284 4.72 28.20 10.95
CA PRO A 284 4.42 26.79 11.20
C PRO A 284 5.68 25.93 11.38
N ILE A 285 6.73 26.20 10.58
CA ILE A 285 8.01 25.49 10.65
C ILE A 285 8.70 25.72 12.00
N ILE A 286 8.80 26.98 12.45
CA ILE A 286 9.43 27.32 13.73
C ILE A 286 8.67 26.68 14.89
N ILE A 287 7.33 26.76 14.89
CA ILE A 287 6.50 26.13 15.93
C ILE A 287 6.75 24.62 15.96
N ALA A 288 6.76 23.96 14.80
CA ALA A 288 7.05 22.53 14.71
C ALA A 288 8.44 22.19 15.28
N MET A 289 9.46 22.99 14.98
CA MET A 289 10.82 22.78 15.50
C MET A 289 10.88 22.90 17.03
N ILE A 290 10.18 23.89 17.62
CA ILE A 290 10.07 24.03 19.07
C ILE A 290 9.35 22.82 19.69
N MET A 291 8.24 22.38 19.09
CA MET A 291 7.46 21.24 19.57
C MET A 291 8.26 19.94 19.54
N LEU A 292 8.97 19.68 18.43
CA LEU A 292 9.84 18.50 18.28
C LEU A 292 11.02 18.56 19.26
N SER A 293 11.60 19.74 19.47
CA SER A 293 12.67 19.93 20.46
C SER A 293 12.20 19.53 21.86
N LYS A 294 11.07 20.06 22.32
CA LYS A 294 10.50 19.71 23.63
C LYS A 294 10.05 18.25 23.73
N GLN A 295 9.55 17.66 22.63
CA GLN A 295 9.14 16.26 22.58
C GLN A 295 10.28 15.29 22.88
N TYR A 296 11.47 15.53 22.30
CA TYR A 296 12.56 14.56 22.35
C TYR A 296 13.62 14.86 23.41
N ILE A 297 13.79 16.10 23.87
CA ILE A 297 14.80 16.43 24.89
C ILE A 297 14.62 15.55 26.13
N GLY A 298 15.70 14.87 26.53
CA GLY A 298 15.70 13.97 27.67
C GLY A 298 15.00 12.63 27.42
N GLU A 299 14.63 12.29 26.18
CA GLU A 299 14.06 10.98 25.86
C GLU A 299 15.14 10.03 25.30
N THR A 300 14.88 8.73 25.42
CA THR A 300 15.61 7.70 24.67
C THR A 300 14.72 7.27 23.51
N LEU A 301 15.25 7.25 22.29
CA LEU A 301 14.47 6.93 21.11
C LEU A 301 14.19 5.43 21.04
N ASP A 302 12.97 5.05 21.44
CA ASP A 302 12.49 3.66 21.36
C ASP A 302 11.71 3.44 20.06
N LEU A 303 12.41 3.59 18.94
CA LEU A 303 11.89 3.35 17.59
C LEU A 303 12.71 2.24 16.91
N PRO A 304 12.10 1.43 16.04
CA PRO A 304 12.84 0.46 15.24
C PRO A 304 13.74 1.19 14.24
N ILE A 305 14.96 0.66 14.05
CA ILE A 305 15.91 1.19 13.06
C ILE A 305 15.34 0.98 11.64
N LYS A 306 15.44 2.02 10.82
CA LYS A 306 15.08 2.03 9.41
C LYS A 306 16.33 1.96 8.53
N TYR A 307 16.17 1.31 7.40
CA TYR A 307 17.19 1.12 6.38
C TYR A 307 16.72 1.72 5.07
N VAL A 308 17.65 2.26 4.29
CA VAL A 308 17.43 2.83 2.95
C VAL A 308 18.02 1.87 1.91
N ASP A 309 17.25 1.55 0.88
CA ASP A 309 17.66 0.61 -0.17
C ASP A 309 18.99 0.98 -0.84
N ILE A 310 19.21 2.25 -1.21
CA ILE A 310 20.48 2.72 -1.83
C ILE A 310 21.71 2.38 -0.97
N LEU A 311 21.57 2.40 0.36
CA LEU A 311 22.68 2.16 1.29
C LEU A 311 22.96 0.66 1.52
N LEU A 312 22.12 -0.24 0.97
CA LEU A 312 22.37 -1.68 1.04
C LEU A 312 23.61 -2.08 0.23
N PRO A 313 24.30 -3.18 0.63
CA PRO A 313 25.53 -3.63 -0.03
C PRO A 313 25.41 -3.87 -1.56
N SER A 314 24.23 -4.29 -2.03
CA SER A 314 23.93 -4.51 -3.45
C SER A 314 23.98 -3.23 -4.29
N ASN A 315 23.74 -2.07 -3.66
CA ASN A 315 23.55 -0.79 -4.34
C ASN A 315 24.70 0.16 -4.12
N ILE A 316 25.21 0.26 -2.90
CA ILE A 316 26.25 1.24 -2.54
C ILE A 316 27.54 1.04 -3.36
N ASN A 317 27.85 -0.21 -3.72
CA ASN A 317 29.03 -0.56 -4.51
C ASN A 317 28.89 -0.21 -6.00
N LYS A 318 27.67 0.12 -6.46
CA LYS A 318 27.38 0.47 -7.86
C LYS A 318 27.36 1.97 -8.09
N ILE A 319 27.51 2.79 -7.05
CA ILE A 319 27.50 4.25 -7.14
C ILE A 319 28.80 4.70 -7.82
N PRO A 320 28.74 5.35 -9.01
CA PRO A 320 29.92 5.84 -9.69
C PRO A 320 30.63 6.93 -8.88
N ALA A 321 31.97 6.90 -8.85
CA ALA A 321 32.75 7.98 -8.27
C ALA A 321 32.75 9.22 -9.20
N GLY A 322 32.66 10.43 -8.62
CA GLY A 322 32.95 11.67 -9.34
C GLY A 322 31.79 12.33 -10.10
N THR A 323 30.53 12.00 -9.77
CA THR A 323 29.35 12.76 -10.23
C THR A 323 29.07 13.94 -9.29
N GLU A 324 28.38 14.98 -9.79
CA GLU A 324 28.00 16.15 -9.00
C GLU A 324 27.13 15.77 -7.79
N ASN A 325 26.27 14.76 -7.98
CA ASN A 325 25.42 14.17 -6.96
C ASN A 325 26.01 12.91 -6.31
N ALA A 326 27.34 12.71 -6.34
CA ALA A 326 27.94 11.52 -5.77
C ALA A 326 27.68 11.42 -4.25
N LEU A 327 27.45 10.19 -3.78
CA LEU A 327 27.29 9.93 -2.35
C LEU A 327 28.65 10.05 -1.64
N ILE A 328 28.75 10.98 -0.70
CA ILE A 328 29.92 11.10 0.17
C ILE A 328 29.74 10.13 1.34
N LEU A 329 30.71 9.22 1.52
CA LEU A 329 30.69 8.21 2.58
C LEU A 329 31.67 8.59 3.69
N PRO A 330 31.20 8.89 4.91
CA PRO A 330 32.06 9.15 6.04
C PRO A 330 32.95 7.94 6.38
N GLU A 331 34.21 8.22 6.75
CA GLU A 331 35.08 7.20 7.34
C GLU A 331 34.44 6.67 8.64
N ASN A 332 34.38 5.34 8.78
CA ASN A 332 33.77 4.67 9.94
C ASN A 332 32.28 5.02 10.19
N SER A 333 31.52 5.28 9.12
CA SER A 333 30.07 5.49 9.21
C SER A 333 29.35 4.35 9.93
N ALA A 334 28.70 4.67 11.05
CA ALA A 334 27.80 3.78 11.78
C ALA A 334 26.54 3.49 10.96
N LEU A 335 26.07 4.46 10.17
CA LEU A 335 24.97 4.27 9.23
C LEU A 335 25.28 3.15 8.23
N ILE A 336 26.41 3.23 7.52
CA ILE A 336 26.81 2.22 6.54
C ILE A 336 27.11 0.88 7.22
N ALA A 337 27.74 0.89 8.40
CA ALA A 337 28.00 -0.33 9.15
C ALA A 337 26.71 -1.07 9.50
N SER A 338 25.66 -0.36 9.91
CA SER A 338 24.35 -0.96 10.22
C SER A 338 23.71 -1.60 8.98
N HIS A 339 23.78 -0.96 7.81
CA HIS A 339 23.26 -1.50 6.55
C HIS A 339 24.06 -2.71 6.04
N LYS A 340 25.33 -2.84 6.42
CA LYS A 340 26.15 -4.02 6.09
C LYS A 340 25.89 -5.21 7.03
N ALA A 341 25.47 -4.93 8.27
CA ALA A 341 25.31 -5.96 9.30
C ALA A 341 23.95 -6.67 9.28
N ILE A 342 22.96 -6.13 8.57
CA ILE A 342 21.62 -6.71 8.44
C ILE A 342 21.64 -8.04 7.68
N ASP A 343 21.09 -9.09 8.30
CA ASP A 343 20.84 -10.37 7.62
C ASP A 343 19.51 -10.33 6.84
N LEU A 344 19.66 -10.39 5.51
CA LEU A 344 18.61 -10.40 4.51
C LEU A 344 18.59 -11.70 3.69
N SER A 345 19.28 -12.74 4.16
CA SER A 345 19.39 -14.00 3.43
C SER A 345 18.11 -14.85 3.53
N PHE A 346 17.93 -15.69 2.51
CA PHE A 346 16.85 -16.68 2.43
C PHE A 346 17.42 -18.06 2.14
N ASP A 347 16.80 -19.08 2.73
CA ASP A 347 17.07 -20.47 2.37
C ASP A 347 16.23 -20.83 1.15
N LEU A 348 16.90 -21.21 0.05
CA LEU A 348 16.24 -21.66 -1.17
C LEU A 348 15.26 -22.80 -0.91
N LYS A 349 15.56 -23.75 -0.03
CA LYS A 349 14.65 -24.87 0.27
C LYS A 349 13.32 -24.37 0.85
N LYS A 350 13.39 -23.36 1.72
CA LYS A 350 12.22 -22.73 2.35
C LYS A 350 11.41 -21.86 1.38
N ILE A 351 12.09 -21.23 0.41
CA ILE A 351 11.44 -20.54 -0.70
C ILE A 351 10.65 -21.55 -1.56
N MET A 352 11.30 -22.68 -1.91
CA MET A 352 10.71 -23.70 -2.76
C MET A 352 9.56 -24.45 -2.07
N SER A 353 9.63 -24.69 -0.76
CA SER A 353 8.52 -25.29 0.02
C SER A 353 7.41 -24.29 0.39
N GLY A 354 7.66 -22.99 0.21
CA GLY A 354 6.78 -21.91 0.63
C GLY A 354 6.67 -21.71 2.13
N GLU A 355 7.60 -22.24 2.93
CA GLU A 355 7.64 -22.08 4.40
C GLU A 355 7.66 -20.59 4.82
N TYR A 356 8.33 -19.73 4.05
CA TYR A 356 8.36 -18.29 4.30
C TYR A 356 6.99 -17.60 4.10
N ALA A 357 6.01 -18.23 3.45
CA ALA A 357 4.70 -17.61 3.26
C ALA A 357 4.05 -17.27 4.61
N GLU A 358 4.13 -18.14 5.61
CA GLU A 358 3.58 -17.87 6.95
C GLU A 358 4.30 -16.72 7.68
N GLU A 359 5.61 -16.55 7.42
CA GLU A 359 6.40 -15.46 7.99
C GLU A 359 5.90 -14.09 7.50
N PHE A 360 5.57 -13.98 6.21
CA PHE A 360 5.20 -12.71 5.57
C PHE A 360 3.70 -12.53 5.34
N HIS A 361 2.87 -13.55 5.58
CA HIS A 361 1.43 -13.44 5.43
C HIS A 361 0.83 -12.43 6.42
N HIS A 362 -0.11 -11.64 5.93
CA HIS A 362 -0.87 -10.68 6.74
C HIS A 362 -1.54 -11.37 7.93
N ASN A 363 -1.36 -10.79 9.12
CA ASN A 363 -2.09 -11.18 10.32
C ASN A 363 -2.34 -9.96 11.21
N SER A 364 -3.32 -10.06 12.13
CA SER A 364 -3.75 -8.95 12.99
C SER A 364 -2.70 -8.45 13.97
N ASN A 365 -1.60 -9.19 14.17
CA ASN A 365 -0.61 -8.93 15.20
C ASN A 365 0.68 -8.32 14.64
N LYS A 366 0.80 -8.17 13.32
CA LYS A 366 1.96 -7.61 12.62
C LYS A 366 1.61 -6.26 12.00
N ASP A 367 2.61 -5.40 11.83
CA ASP A 367 2.44 -4.19 11.05
C ASP A 367 2.05 -4.60 9.62
N TYR A 368 0.93 -4.07 9.13
CA TYR A 368 0.45 -4.36 7.79
C TYR A 368 1.50 -4.03 6.71
N ARG A 369 2.40 -3.07 6.99
CA ARG A 369 3.50 -2.65 6.11
C ARG A 369 4.70 -3.59 6.11
N GLU A 370 4.74 -4.55 7.03
CA GLU A 370 5.76 -5.59 7.14
C GLU A 370 5.20 -6.96 6.72
N THR A 371 3.99 -6.98 6.15
CA THR A 371 3.31 -8.18 5.68
C THR A 371 2.78 -8.00 4.26
N GLY A 372 2.35 -9.11 3.65
CA GLY A 372 1.61 -9.11 2.40
C GLY A 372 0.72 -10.35 2.26
N HIS A 373 0.26 -10.62 1.04
CA HIS A 373 -0.61 -11.75 0.75
C HIS A 373 0.18 -12.91 0.14
N PHE A 374 0.72 -13.76 1.02
CA PHE A 374 1.44 -14.98 0.66
C PHE A 374 0.73 -16.20 1.24
N THR A 375 0.05 -16.99 0.42
CA THR A 375 -0.77 -18.13 0.88
C THR A 375 -0.23 -19.49 0.47
N ASN A 376 0.81 -19.51 -0.37
CA ASN A 376 1.40 -20.72 -0.95
C ASN A 376 0.39 -21.69 -1.61
N ARG A 377 -0.76 -21.20 -2.08
CA ARG A 377 -1.83 -22.04 -2.65
C ARG A 377 -1.45 -22.76 -3.94
N ASN A 378 -0.39 -22.31 -4.62
CA ASN A 378 0.03 -22.83 -5.92
C ASN A 378 1.34 -23.65 -5.86
N GLN A 379 1.57 -24.32 -4.73
CA GLN A 379 2.75 -25.17 -4.53
C GLN A 379 2.89 -26.26 -5.61
N LEU A 380 1.77 -26.75 -6.16
CA LEU A 380 1.76 -27.73 -7.24
C LEU A 380 2.62 -27.28 -8.44
N LEU A 381 2.51 -26.03 -8.89
CA LEU A 381 3.27 -25.55 -10.03
C LEU A 381 4.75 -25.33 -9.69
N VAL A 382 5.06 -24.99 -8.44
CA VAL A 382 6.46 -24.96 -7.95
C VAL A 382 7.07 -26.36 -7.96
N ASP A 383 6.35 -27.36 -7.48
CA ASP A 383 6.83 -28.75 -7.43
C ASP A 383 7.04 -29.32 -8.85
N LEU A 384 6.17 -28.97 -9.79
CA LEU A 384 6.26 -29.44 -11.18
C LEU A 384 7.38 -28.75 -11.98
N TRP A 385 7.59 -27.45 -11.78
CA TRP A 385 8.36 -26.62 -12.70
C TRP A 385 9.51 -25.83 -12.07
N GLY A 386 9.55 -25.73 -10.75
CA GLY A 386 10.57 -24.99 -10.01
C GLY A 386 11.92 -25.68 -9.89
N GLN A 387 12.04 -26.95 -10.30
CA GLN A 387 13.31 -27.68 -10.26
C GLN A 387 14.38 -26.95 -11.08
N GLY A 388 15.51 -26.63 -10.44
CA GLY A 388 16.62 -25.91 -11.07
C GLY A 388 16.55 -24.39 -10.88
N PHE A 389 15.52 -23.87 -10.21
CA PHE A 389 15.47 -22.47 -9.83
C PHE A 389 16.62 -22.12 -8.87
N SER A 390 17.29 -21.01 -9.17
CA SER A 390 18.25 -20.34 -8.32
C SER A 390 18.08 -18.84 -8.52
N TYR A 391 18.35 -18.06 -7.49
CA TYR A 391 18.35 -16.61 -7.57
C TYR A 391 19.71 -16.08 -7.15
N ASP A 392 20.06 -14.88 -7.62
CA ASP A 392 21.24 -14.14 -7.16
C ASP A 392 20.82 -13.21 -6.01
N PRO A 393 21.30 -13.44 -4.76
CA PRO A 393 21.03 -12.55 -3.64
C PRO A 393 21.40 -11.08 -3.90
N ALA A 394 22.41 -10.83 -4.74
CA ALA A 394 22.83 -9.47 -5.07
C ALA A 394 21.74 -8.69 -5.82
N THR A 395 20.92 -9.38 -6.61
CA THR A 395 19.86 -8.78 -7.44
C THR A 395 18.58 -8.42 -6.68
N LEU A 396 18.34 -9.05 -5.54
CA LEU A 396 17.05 -8.94 -4.83
C LEU A 396 16.73 -7.54 -4.33
N TYR A 397 17.77 -6.79 -4.03
CA TYR A 397 17.70 -5.47 -3.43
C TYR A 397 18.20 -4.40 -4.38
N GLU A 398 18.43 -4.72 -5.64
CA GLU A 398 18.84 -3.72 -6.63
C GLU A 398 17.74 -2.67 -6.80
N THR A 399 18.14 -1.40 -6.77
CA THR A 399 17.23 -0.28 -6.92
C THR A 399 17.73 0.66 -8.01
N ASN A 400 16.82 1.09 -8.88
CA ASN A 400 17.11 2.12 -9.87
C ASN A 400 17.22 3.51 -9.23
N SER A 401 16.84 3.68 -7.95
CA SER A 401 17.01 4.94 -7.24
C SER A 401 18.47 5.39 -7.16
N VAL A 402 19.45 4.47 -7.28
CA VAL A 402 20.88 4.82 -7.39
C VAL A 402 21.19 5.71 -8.60
N LEU A 403 20.38 5.64 -9.66
CA LEU A 403 20.57 6.46 -10.86
C LEU A 403 20.40 7.96 -10.56
N ARG A 404 19.71 8.33 -9.46
CA ARG A 404 19.59 9.72 -8.99
C ARG A 404 20.91 10.31 -8.50
N LEU A 405 21.88 9.45 -8.17
CA LEU A 405 23.24 9.85 -7.81
C LEU A 405 24.15 9.99 -9.05
N THR A 406 23.61 9.75 -10.24
CA THR A 406 24.36 9.74 -11.50
C THR A 406 23.83 10.78 -12.48
N ASN A 407 24.68 11.21 -13.40
CA ASN A 407 24.28 12.07 -14.52
C ASN A 407 23.60 11.27 -15.67
N SER A 408 23.29 9.98 -15.44
CA SER A 408 22.83 9.03 -16.45
C SER A 408 21.32 8.83 -16.47
N ALA A 409 20.58 9.50 -15.58
CA ALA A 409 19.13 9.50 -15.60
C ALA A 409 18.64 10.13 -16.91
N SER A 410 18.04 9.33 -17.80
CA SER A 410 17.34 9.90 -18.95
C SER A 410 16.05 10.58 -18.48
N ASP A 411 15.70 11.73 -19.06
CA ASP A 411 14.44 12.45 -18.76
C ASP A 411 13.19 11.57 -19.01
N SER A 412 13.34 10.47 -19.75
CA SER A 412 12.27 9.53 -20.08
C SER A 412 12.06 8.41 -19.05
N GLU A 413 13.01 8.17 -18.15
CA GLU A 413 12.95 7.02 -17.24
C GLU A 413 12.34 7.42 -15.90
N LYS A 414 11.19 6.82 -15.55
CA LYS A 414 10.54 7.08 -14.26
C LYS A 414 11.32 6.38 -13.14
N ILE A 415 12.28 7.08 -12.56
CA ILE A 415 13.09 6.55 -11.47
C ILE A 415 12.26 6.51 -10.19
N PRO A 416 12.14 5.37 -9.49
CA PRO A 416 11.40 5.32 -8.23
C PRO A 416 12.10 6.12 -7.12
N PRO A 417 11.36 6.64 -6.12
CA PRO A 417 11.95 7.14 -4.90
C PRO A 417 12.60 5.99 -4.10
N GLU A 418 13.50 6.34 -3.18
CA GLU A 418 14.15 5.36 -2.30
C GLU A 418 13.14 4.61 -1.44
N PHE A 419 13.35 3.30 -1.30
CA PHE A 419 12.56 2.46 -0.42
C PHE A 419 13.15 2.45 1.00
N ILE A 420 12.32 2.76 2.00
CA ILE A 420 12.72 2.81 3.41
C ILE A 420 11.82 1.91 4.27
N GLY A 421 12.46 1.10 5.12
CA GLY A 421 11.77 0.14 5.97
C GLY A 421 12.59 -0.33 7.17
N THR A 422 11.92 -1.00 8.11
CA THR A 422 12.61 -1.81 9.12
C THR A 422 13.32 -3.00 8.47
N ARG A 423 14.11 -3.74 9.24
CA ARG A 423 14.68 -5.01 8.78
C ARG A 423 13.62 -5.92 8.16
N ASP A 424 12.48 -6.10 8.84
CA ASP A 424 11.45 -7.04 8.41
C ASP A 424 10.76 -6.58 7.13
N ARG A 425 10.59 -5.27 6.95
CA ARG A 425 10.07 -4.70 5.70
C ARG A 425 11.04 -4.81 4.52
N ILE A 426 12.33 -4.56 4.73
CA ILE A 426 13.34 -4.79 3.69
C ILE A 426 13.39 -6.27 3.34
N ARG A 427 13.31 -7.16 4.34
CA ARG A 427 13.26 -8.60 4.11
C ARG A 427 12.02 -9.00 3.29
N LEU A 428 10.83 -8.49 3.64
CA LEU A 428 9.61 -8.69 2.85
C LEU A 428 9.79 -8.31 1.37
N GLN A 429 10.41 -7.15 1.08
CA GLN A 429 10.71 -6.73 -0.28
C GLN A 429 11.56 -7.77 -1.02
N GLY A 430 12.60 -8.31 -0.36
CA GLY A 430 13.43 -9.37 -0.93
C GLY A 430 12.65 -10.66 -1.20
N TYR A 431 11.80 -11.08 -0.27
CA TYR A 431 10.94 -12.26 -0.46
C TYR A 431 9.97 -12.07 -1.63
N TYR A 432 9.35 -10.90 -1.73
CA TYR A 432 8.48 -10.53 -2.85
C TYR A 432 9.22 -10.61 -4.19
N GLN A 433 10.45 -10.09 -4.28
CA GLN A 433 11.26 -10.19 -5.50
C GLN A 433 11.65 -11.64 -5.85
N ILE A 434 12.03 -12.46 -4.86
CA ILE A 434 12.34 -13.87 -5.11
C ILE A 434 11.12 -14.61 -5.66
N ARG A 435 9.93 -14.38 -5.09
CA ARG A 435 8.68 -15.00 -5.56
C ARG A 435 8.31 -14.53 -6.97
N LYS A 436 8.59 -13.28 -7.32
CA LYS A 436 8.47 -12.78 -8.69
C LYS A 436 9.40 -13.54 -9.64
N GLN A 437 10.69 -13.63 -9.32
CA GLN A 437 11.68 -14.35 -10.13
C GLN A 437 11.31 -15.83 -10.29
N LEU A 438 10.81 -16.48 -9.22
CA LEU A 438 10.34 -17.87 -9.27
C LEU A 438 9.11 -18.01 -10.18
N ALA A 439 8.17 -17.08 -10.12
CA ALA A 439 6.98 -17.10 -10.96
C ALA A 439 7.35 -16.97 -12.45
N ASP A 440 8.26 -16.05 -12.78
CA ASP A 440 8.75 -15.85 -14.15
C ASP A 440 9.53 -17.07 -14.65
N TYR A 441 10.41 -17.63 -13.81
CA TYR A 441 11.11 -18.89 -14.10
C TYR A 441 10.14 -20.03 -14.41
N ILE A 442 9.10 -20.22 -13.57
CA ILE A 442 8.11 -21.28 -13.79
C ILE A 442 7.37 -21.06 -15.12
N ARG A 443 6.98 -19.82 -15.45
CA ARG A 443 6.32 -19.51 -16.73
C ARG A 443 7.18 -19.88 -17.93
N ASP A 444 8.47 -19.54 -17.90
CA ASP A 444 9.40 -19.90 -18.98
C ASP A 444 9.51 -21.43 -19.14
N ARG A 445 9.58 -22.17 -18.03
CA ARG A 445 9.63 -23.64 -18.06
C ARG A 445 8.34 -24.28 -18.58
N ILE A 446 7.19 -23.70 -18.25
CA ILE A 446 5.88 -24.13 -18.79
C ILE A 446 5.82 -23.83 -20.29
N HIS A 447 6.29 -22.65 -20.73
CA HIS A 447 6.33 -22.27 -22.14
C HIS A 447 7.20 -23.22 -22.96
N ASP A 448 8.44 -23.48 -22.52
CA ASP A 448 9.36 -24.43 -23.15
C ASP A 448 8.70 -25.81 -23.33
N ALA A 449 8.03 -26.29 -22.28
CA ALA A 449 7.35 -27.59 -22.30
C ALA A 449 6.12 -27.60 -23.20
N TRP A 450 5.37 -26.50 -23.26
CA TRP A 450 4.23 -26.33 -24.15
C TRP A 450 4.67 -26.32 -25.62
N VAL A 451 5.76 -25.61 -25.95
CA VAL A 451 6.36 -25.63 -27.29
C VAL A 451 6.83 -27.05 -27.64
N ALA A 452 7.57 -27.70 -26.74
CA ALA A 452 8.08 -29.05 -26.96
C ALA A 452 6.97 -30.11 -27.12
N TYR A 453 5.81 -29.91 -26.48
CA TYR A 453 4.65 -30.79 -26.61
C TYR A 453 3.92 -30.65 -27.96
N GLY A 454 4.23 -29.61 -28.75
CA GLY A 454 3.53 -29.31 -30.00
C GLY A 454 2.43 -28.25 -29.87
N LYS A 455 2.52 -27.39 -28.85
CA LYS A 455 1.61 -26.28 -28.56
C LYS A 455 0.15 -26.73 -28.35
N THR A 456 -0.78 -25.77 -28.35
CA THR A 456 -2.22 -26.00 -28.12
C THR A 456 -2.83 -27.05 -29.06
N PRO A 457 -2.53 -27.10 -30.38
CA PRO A 457 -3.10 -28.11 -31.26
C PRO A 457 -2.82 -29.56 -30.81
N ALA A 458 -1.59 -29.87 -30.37
CA ALA A 458 -1.26 -31.21 -29.88
C ALA A 458 -2.05 -31.59 -28.61
N VAL A 459 -2.30 -30.62 -27.73
CA VAL A 459 -3.12 -30.82 -26.53
C VAL A 459 -4.59 -31.06 -26.89
N ILE A 460 -5.12 -30.33 -27.88
CA ILE A 460 -6.48 -30.55 -28.39
C ILE A 460 -6.63 -31.97 -28.95
N ASP A 461 -5.68 -32.40 -29.78
CA ASP A 461 -5.68 -33.73 -30.39
C ASP A 461 -5.58 -34.83 -29.34
N TRP A 462 -4.69 -34.68 -28.35
CA TRP A 462 -4.59 -35.56 -27.19
C TRP A 462 -5.92 -35.64 -26.43
N TYR A 463 -6.51 -34.48 -26.09
CA TYR A 463 -7.71 -34.41 -25.26
C TYR A 463 -8.90 -35.09 -25.94
N ILE A 464 -9.16 -34.75 -27.21
CA ILE A 464 -10.27 -35.33 -27.98
C ILE A 464 -10.08 -36.84 -28.16
N SER A 465 -8.86 -37.31 -28.41
CA SER A 465 -8.56 -38.73 -28.58
C SER A 465 -8.83 -39.51 -27.30
N ASN A 466 -8.41 -39.00 -26.13
CA ASN A 466 -8.61 -39.70 -24.86
C ASN A 466 -10.07 -39.68 -24.40
N ILE A 467 -10.82 -38.59 -24.63
CA ILE A 467 -12.27 -38.60 -24.36
C ILE A 467 -12.98 -39.67 -25.21
N LYS A 468 -12.61 -39.79 -26.49
CA LYS A 468 -13.17 -40.83 -27.38
C LYS A 468 -12.77 -42.24 -26.95
N ASN A 469 -11.58 -42.44 -26.39
CA ASN A 469 -11.15 -43.73 -25.86
C ASN A 469 -11.88 -44.09 -24.56
N ASN A 470 -12.26 -43.09 -23.75
CA ASN A 470 -12.99 -43.27 -22.50
C ASN A 470 -14.52 -43.07 -22.65
N PHE A 471 -15.05 -43.21 -23.88
CA PHE A 471 -16.42 -42.83 -24.21
C PHE A 471 -17.49 -43.60 -23.40
N GLU A 472 -17.23 -44.86 -23.05
CA GLU A 472 -18.13 -45.65 -22.20
C GLU A 472 -18.35 -45.01 -20.83
N LYS A 473 -17.28 -44.52 -20.18
CA LYS A 473 -17.37 -43.79 -18.91
C LYS A 473 -18.18 -42.50 -19.07
N ILE A 474 -17.99 -41.79 -20.18
CA ILE A 474 -18.75 -40.58 -20.48
C ILE A 474 -20.25 -40.89 -20.62
N GLU A 475 -20.61 -41.96 -21.31
CA GLU A 475 -22.00 -42.40 -21.43
C GLU A 475 -22.62 -42.80 -20.10
N MET A 476 -21.85 -43.43 -19.20
CA MET A 476 -22.29 -43.72 -17.84
C MET A 476 -22.61 -42.43 -17.07
N LEU A 477 -21.78 -41.40 -17.20
CA LEU A 477 -22.03 -40.09 -16.58
C LEU A 477 -23.27 -39.41 -17.17
N VAL A 478 -23.47 -39.49 -18.49
CA VAL A 478 -24.70 -39.02 -19.17
C VAL A 478 -25.94 -39.72 -18.61
N ALA A 479 -25.90 -41.06 -18.49
CA ALA A 479 -27.02 -41.84 -17.97
C ALA A 479 -27.34 -41.46 -16.51
N ALA A 480 -26.31 -41.37 -15.67
CA ALA A 480 -26.45 -40.99 -14.27
C ALA A 480 -27.05 -39.59 -14.11
N GLU A 481 -26.56 -38.62 -14.88
CA GLU A 481 -27.06 -37.25 -14.82
C GLU A 481 -28.51 -37.15 -15.31
N TYR A 482 -28.85 -37.85 -16.39
CA TYR A 482 -30.23 -37.87 -16.88
C TYR A 482 -31.21 -38.48 -15.86
N LEU A 483 -30.82 -39.59 -15.22
CA LEU A 483 -31.62 -40.23 -14.19
C LEU A 483 -31.80 -39.32 -12.97
N ARG A 484 -30.72 -38.68 -12.51
CA ARG A 484 -30.77 -37.68 -11.43
C ARG A 484 -31.80 -36.58 -11.72
N ILE A 485 -31.80 -36.05 -12.95
CA ILE A 485 -32.78 -35.02 -13.38
C ILE A 485 -34.20 -35.60 -13.39
N LYS A 486 -34.38 -36.84 -13.86
CA LYS A 486 -35.70 -37.50 -13.88
C LYS A 486 -36.25 -37.81 -12.49
N GLU A 487 -35.38 -38.06 -11.51
CA GLU A 487 -35.73 -38.29 -10.11
C GLU A 487 -36.03 -37.00 -9.33
N GLY A 488 -36.13 -35.86 -10.01
CA GLY A 488 -36.50 -34.57 -9.41
C GLY A 488 -35.32 -33.66 -9.13
N GLY A 489 -34.10 -34.04 -9.53
CA GLY A 489 -32.94 -33.15 -9.47
C GLY A 489 -33.06 -31.99 -10.46
N GLU A 490 -32.68 -30.78 -10.03
CA GLU A 490 -32.64 -29.63 -10.93
C GLU A 490 -31.57 -29.82 -12.01
N ALA A 491 -31.94 -29.63 -13.27
CA ALA A 491 -30.99 -29.54 -14.37
C ALA A 491 -30.19 -28.24 -14.27
N LEU A 492 -28.90 -28.30 -14.56
CA LEU A 492 -28.09 -27.09 -14.72
C LEU A 492 -28.60 -26.32 -15.95
N GLY A 493 -29.16 -25.13 -15.72
CA GLY A 493 -29.66 -24.25 -16.78
C GLY A 493 -28.54 -23.70 -17.67
N GLN A 494 -28.90 -22.96 -18.73
CA GLN A 494 -27.94 -22.35 -19.68
C GLN A 494 -27.04 -21.26 -19.07
N SER A 495 -27.21 -20.93 -17.78
CA SER A 495 -26.39 -19.95 -17.07
C SER A 495 -25.20 -20.62 -16.37
N TRP A 496 -24.03 -20.02 -16.51
CA TRP A 496 -22.82 -20.38 -15.77
C TRP A 496 -23.12 -20.38 -14.27
N ARG A 497 -22.95 -21.53 -13.60
CA ARG A 497 -23.01 -21.56 -12.14
C ARG A 497 -21.68 -21.05 -11.58
N TRP A 498 -21.80 -20.15 -10.62
CA TRP A 498 -20.67 -19.63 -9.87
C TRP A 498 -20.52 -20.46 -8.59
N GLY A 499 -19.42 -21.22 -8.47
CA GLY A 499 -19.09 -21.92 -7.22
C GLY A 499 -17.97 -22.97 -7.39
N ASP A 500 -17.26 -23.24 -6.30
CA ASP A 500 -16.23 -24.29 -6.18
C ASP A 500 -16.91 -25.67 -6.06
N SER A 501 -17.55 -26.10 -7.14
CA SER A 501 -18.11 -27.44 -7.24
C SER A 501 -16.98 -28.47 -7.33
N GLN A 502 -16.88 -29.36 -6.33
CA GLN A 502 -16.03 -30.57 -6.42
C GLN A 502 -16.48 -31.56 -7.51
N LYS A 503 -17.61 -31.29 -8.18
CA LYS A 503 -18.17 -32.14 -9.23
C LYS A 503 -18.04 -31.46 -10.59
N ILE A 504 -17.88 -32.29 -11.63
CA ILE A 504 -17.96 -31.85 -13.02
C ILE A 504 -19.37 -31.32 -13.28
N ASP A 505 -19.47 -30.11 -13.84
CA ASP A 505 -20.75 -29.58 -14.30
C ASP A 505 -21.15 -30.29 -15.60
N ILE A 506 -22.33 -30.93 -15.60
CA ILE A 506 -22.92 -31.57 -16.77
C ILE A 506 -24.23 -30.86 -17.09
N TYR A 507 -24.23 -30.05 -18.15
CA TYR A 507 -25.41 -29.32 -18.61
C TYR A 507 -26.26 -30.18 -19.51
N TYR A 508 -27.58 -30.13 -19.32
CA TYR A 508 -28.56 -30.88 -20.10
C TYR A 508 -29.50 -29.93 -20.83
N VAL A 509 -29.63 -30.09 -22.16
CA VAL A 509 -30.59 -29.31 -22.96
C VAL A 509 -31.27 -30.17 -24.03
N GLU A 510 -32.59 -29.99 -24.18
CA GLU A 510 -33.39 -30.57 -25.28
C GLU A 510 -33.55 -29.55 -26.41
N GLN A 511 -32.51 -29.36 -27.21
CA GLN A 511 -32.53 -28.42 -28.34
C GLN A 511 -31.55 -28.87 -29.44
N LYS A 512 -31.46 -28.08 -30.52
CA LYS A 512 -30.60 -28.39 -31.69
C LYS A 512 -29.09 -28.20 -31.44
N TYR A 513 -28.72 -27.50 -30.37
CA TYR A 513 -27.35 -27.08 -30.08
C TYR A 513 -27.01 -27.25 -28.59
N PRO A 514 -25.72 -27.41 -28.22
CA PRO A 514 -25.31 -27.54 -26.83
C PRO A 514 -25.58 -26.28 -25.98
N ALA A 515 -25.49 -26.42 -24.66
CA ALA A 515 -25.78 -25.35 -23.71
C ALA A 515 -24.64 -24.32 -23.58
N VAL A 516 -23.38 -24.75 -23.71
CA VAL A 516 -22.20 -23.91 -23.47
C VAL A 516 -21.56 -23.48 -24.78
N TYR A 517 -21.40 -22.16 -24.93
CA TYR A 517 -20.72 -21.52 -26.06
C TYR A 517 -19.22 -21.90 -26.09
N ARG A 518 -18.68 -22.17 -27.28
CA ARG A 518 -17.28 -22.63 -27.53
C ARG A 518 -16.92 -24.02 -26.96
N SER A 519 -17.90 -24.87 -26.62
CA SER A 519 -17.61 -26.28 -26.32
C SER A 519 -17.30 -27.08 -27.59
N ILE A 520 -16.42 -28.07 -27.47
CA ILE A 520 -16.10 -29.00 -28.57
C ILE A 520 -17.26 -29.98 -28.74
N ILE A 521 -17.80 -30.15 -29.95
CA ILE A 521 -18.88 -31.11 -30.19
C ILE A 521 -18.27 -32.40 -30.75
N LEU A 522 -18.41 -33.50 -30.01
CA LEU A 522 -17.78 -34.79 -30.38
C LEU A 522 -18.54 -35.59 -31.43
N ASN A 523 -19.80 -35.23 -31.70
CA ASN A 523 -20.64 -35.87 -32.70
C ASN A 523 -20.17 -35.59 -34.12
N LYS A 524 -20.47 -36.53 -35.03
CA LYS A 524 -20.29 -36.29 -36.46
C LYS A 524 -21.20 -35.15 -36.93
N GLU A 525 -20.61 -34.17 -37.58
CA GLU A 525 -21.31 -33.05 -38.17
C GLU A 525 -21.88 -33.41 -39.56
N LYS A 526 -23.13 -33.02 -39.80
CA LYS A 526 -23.78 -33.03 -41.11
C LYS A 526 -23.89 -31.59 -41.60
N LYS A 527 -23.05 -31.23 -42.57
CA LYS A 527 -23.03 -29.89 -43.18
C LYS A 527 -24.23 -29.74 -44.11
N ASN A 528 -25.03 -28.70 -43.87
CA ASN A 528 -26.22 -28.40 -44.67
C ASN A 528 -26.03 -27.18 -45.61
N GLY A 529 -24.77 -26.83 -45.90
CA GLY A 529 -24.43 -25.77 -46.87
C GLY A 529 -24.65 -24.33 -46.39
N ARG A 530 -25.13 -24.10 -45.15
CA ARG A 530 -25.20 -22.76 -44.52
C ARG A 530 -24.41 -22.74 -43.22
N TYR A 531 -23.65 -21.67 -43.01
CA TYR A 531 -22.62 -21.48 -41.95
C TYR A 531 -23.14 -21.61 -40.49
N TYR A 532 -24.46 -21.62 -40.26
CA TYR A 532 -25.11 -21.75 -38.94
C TYR A 532 -26.23 -22.82 -38.89
N SER A 533 -26.15 -23.86 -39.73
CA SER A 533 -27.22 -24.86 -39.90
C SER A 533 -26.77 -26.31 -39.74
N ASN A 534 -25.58 -26.52 -39.20
CA ASN A 534 -24.99 -27.84 -39.10
C ASN A 534 -25.77 -28.68 -38.08
N GLU A 535 -26.16 -29.88 -38.51
CA GLU A 535 -26.88 -30.85 -37.68
C GLU A 535 -25.88 -31.88 -37.16
N TYR A 536 -25.99 -32.26 -35.89
CA TYR A 536 -25.07 -33.22 -35.28
C TYR A 536 -25.72 -34.59 -35.18
N LEU A 537 -25.06 -35.63 -35.67
CA LEU A 537 -25.61 -36.98 -35.71
C LEU A 537 -25.35 -37.72 -34.40
N CYS A 538 -26.37 -38.41 -33.90
CA CYS A 538 -26.26 -39.28 -32.75
C CYS A 538 -25.44 -40.51 -33.11
N ASN A 539 -24.36 -40.77 -32.37
CA ASN A 539 -23.42 -41.87 -32.66
C ASN A 539 -24.08 -43.26 -32.60
N HIS A 540 -25.19 -43.40 -31.85
CA HIS A 540 -25.92 -44.67 -31.70
C HIS A 540 -26.93 -44.95 -32.81
N THR A 541 -27.59 -43.92 -33.33
CA THR A 541 -28.74 -44.09 -34.23
C THR A 541 -28.53 -43.49 -35.61
N GLY A 542 -27.48 -42.70 -35.82
CA GLY A 542 -27.25 -41.92 -37.04
C GLY A 542 -28.29 -40.82 -37.30
N ALA A 543 -29.23 -40.61 -36.38
CA ALA A 543 -30.29 -39.60 -36.48
C ALA A 543 -29.79 -38.25 -35.96
N ILE A 544 -30.49 -37.16 -36.31
CA ILE A 544 -30.18 -35.83 -35.80
C ILE A 544 -30.34 -35.80 -34.27
N SER A 545 -29.33 -35.26 -33.59
CA SER A 545 -29.31 -35.08 -32.14
C SER A 545 -30.21 -33.92 -31.75
N ASN A 546 -31.02 -34.11 -30.72
CA ASN A 546 -31.92 -33.10 -30.16
C ASN A 546 -31.86 -33.03 -28.63
N ILE A 547 -30.93 -33.78 -28.03
CA ILE A 547 -30.61 -33.75 -26.61
C ILE A 547 -29.10 -33.63 -26.52
N PHE A 548 -28.59 -32.64 -25.81
CA PHE A 548 -27.15 -32.47 -25.60
C PHE A 548 -26.80 -32.51 -24.12
N PHE A 549 -25.68 -33.17 -23.85
CA PHE A 549 -24.99 -33.12 -22.58
C PHE A 549 -23.66 -32.40 -22.79
N THR A 550 -23.42 -31.32 -22.04
CA THR A 550 -22.17 -30.57 -22.10
C THR A 550 -21.41 -30.74 -20.79
N PHE A 551 -20.21 -31.30 -20.86
CA PHE A 551 -19.28 -31.45 -19.76
C PHE A 551 -18.42 -30.20 -19.66
N ALA A 552 -18.42 -29.55 -18.51
CA ALA A 552 -17.61 -28.39 -18.20
C ALA A 552 -16.71 -28.70 -16.99
N PRO A 553 -15.51 -29.26 -17.21
CA PRO A 553 -14.56 -29.53 -16.13
C PRO A 553 -14.08 -28.21 -15.51
N LYS A 554 -13.79 -28.23 -14.20
CA LYS A 554 -13.34 -27.06 -13.43
C LYS A 554 -11.84 -27.05 -13.14
N ASP A 555 -11.21 -28.21 -13.16
CA ASP A 555 -9.79 -28.38 -12.89
C ASP A 555 -9.20 -29.56 -13.67
N TRP A 556 -7.88 -29.69 -13.63
CA TRP A 556 -7.13 -30.75 -14.30
C TRP A 556 -7.46 -32.17 -13.78
N THR A 557 -7.85 -32.35 -12.51
CA THR A 557 -8.21 -33.67 -11.97
C THR A 557 -9.49 -34.21 -12.61
N GLN A 558 -10.43 -33.31 -12.90
CA GLN A 558 -11.64 -33.63 -13.64
C GLN A 558 -11.33 -33.97 -15.10
N LEU A 559 -10.30 -33.36 -15.70
CA LEU A 559 -9.82 -33.78 -17.02
C LEU A 559 -9.30 -35.22 -17.01
N GLU A 560 -8.53 -35.62 -15.99
CA GLU A 560 -8.07 -37.01 -15.85
C GLU A 560 -9.23 -38.00 -15.74
N LEU A 561 -10.27 -37.65 -14.97
CA LEU A 561 -11.48 -38.46 -14.86
C LEU A 561 -12.20 -38.63 -16.21
N LEU A 562 -12.31 -37.55 -16.99
CA LEU A 562 -12.97 -37.55 -18.29
C LEU A 562 -12.14 -38.28 -19.36
N CYS A 563 -10.82 -38.11 -19.35
CA CYS A 563 -9.90 -38.76 -20.27
C CYS A 563 -9.60 -40.22 -19.91
N GLY A 564 -9.76 -40.61 -18.64
CA GLY A 564 -9.42 -41.95 -18.16
C GLY A 564 -7.91 -42.22 -18.07
N CYS A 565 -7.10 -41.15 -18.08
CA CYS A 565 -5.64 -41.22 -18.04
C CYS A 565 -5.08 -39.95 -17.38
N GLU A 566 -3.80 -39.98 -17.01
CA GLU A 566 -3.11 -38.79 -16.50
C GLU A 566 -3.01 -37.71 -17.57
N VAL A 567 -3.23 -36.45 -17.19
CA VAL A 567 -3.07 -35.33 -18.12
C VAL A 567 -1.59 -35.06 -18.41
N PRO A 568 -1.24 -34.54 -19.60
CA PRO A 568 0.11 -34.11 -19.89
C PRO A 568 0.58 -33.09 -18.86
N LYS A 569 1.88 -33.09 -18.56
CA LYS A 569 2.47 -32.19 -17.56
C LYS A 569 2.10 -30.71 -17.80
N VAL A 570 1.99 -30.27 -19.06
CA VAL A 570 1.61 -28.90 -19.44
C VAL A 570 0.14 -28.54 -19.12
N VAL A 571 -0.73 -29.55 -18.95
CA VAL A 571 -2.14 -29.39 -18.58
C VAL A 571 -2.34 -29.57 -17.06
N LYS A 572 -1.39 -30.22 -16.38
CA LYS A 572 -1.42 -30.43 -14.93
C LYS A 572 -1.44 -29.07 -14.21
N GLY A 573 -2.37 -28.88 -13.30
CA GLY A 573 -2.59 -27.60 -12.62
C GLY A 573 -3.65 -26.71 -13.26
N TRP A 574 -4.15 -26.98 -14.46
CA TRP A 574 -5.17 -26.15 -15.12
C TRP A 574 -6.43 -25.95 -14.26
N LEU A 575 -6.95 -24.71 -14.26
CA LEU A 575 -8.20 -24.30 -13.62
C LEU A 575 -9.07 -23.51 -14.60
N GLU A 576 -10.39 -23.79 -14.65
CA GLU A 576 -11.33 -23.09 -15.55
C GLU A 576 -11.33 -21.57 -15.36
N ARG A 577 -11.18 -21.11 -14.12
CA ARG A 577 -11.19 -19.68 -13.75
C ARG A 577 -9.81 -19.03 -13.77
N GLY A 578 -8.81 -19.82 -14.14
CA GLY A 578 -7.41 -19.54 -13.96
C GLY A 578 -7.00 -19.32 -12.51
N HIS A 579 -5.71 -19.12 -12.32
CA HIS A 579 -5.13 -18.79 -11.03
C HIS A 579 -5.38 -17.32 -10.68
N ARG A 580 -5.80 -17.06 -9.44
CA ARG A 580 -6.04 -15.71 -8.92
C ARG A 580 -5.16 -15.46 -7.71
N GLY A 581 -4.45 -14.34 -7.74
CA GLY A 581 -3.69 -13.86 -6.60
C GLY A 581 -4.60 -13.49 -5.44
N ASP A 582 -4.08 -13.63 -4.23
CA ASP A 582 -4.71 -13.13 -3.02
C ASP A 582 -4.29 -11.67 -2.78
N GLY A 583 -5.21 -10.84 -2.28
CA GLY A 583 -4.93 -9.44 -1.95
C GLY A 583 -5.12 -8.45 -3.10
N ASN A 584 -4.73 -7.20 -2.87
CA ASN A 584 -4.75 -6.14 -3.86
C ASN A 584 -3.32 -5.71 -4.18
N SER A 585 -2.80 -6.10 -5.33
CA SER A 585 -1.43 -5.77 -5.75
C SER A 585 -1.17 -4.26 -5.89
N ILE A 586 -2.20 -3.41 -5.93
CA ILE A 586 -2.04 -1.93 -5.88
C ILE A 586 -1.69 -1.44 -4.47
N LEU A 587 -2.08 -2.18 -3.43
CA LEU A 587 -1.95 -1.79 -2.03
C LEU A 587 -0.88 -2.62 -1.30
N ASP A 588 -0.76 -3.90 -1.64
CA ASP A 588 -0.04 -4.89 -0.85
C ASP A 588 0.96 -5.66 -1.71
N ALA A 589 2.01 -6.20 -1.07
CA ALA A 589 2.86 -7.18 -1.72
C ALA A 589 2.07 -8.50 -1.87
N THR A 590 1.91 -9.00 -3.10
CA THR A 590 1.17 -10.22 -3.41
C THR A 590 2.09 -11.31 -3.98
N ASP A 591 1.80 -12.57 -3.69
CA ASP A 591 2.60 -13.69 -4.18
C ASP A 591 2.35 -13.99 -5.66
N LEU A 592 3.23 -13.53 -6.55
CA LEU A 592 3.09 -13.75 -7.99
C LEU A 592 3.13 -15.22 -8.42
N VAL A 593 3.64 -16.12 -7.58
CA VAL A 593 3.56 -17.57 -7.82
C VAL A 593 2.12 -18.06 -7.74
N THR A 594 1.29 -17.48 -6.87
CA THR A 594 -0.14 -17.86 -6.76
C THR A 594 -0.95 -17.53 -8.01
N GLU A 595 -0.43 -16.64 -8.86
CA GLU A 595 -1.04 -16.24 -10.12
C GLU A 595 -0.53 -17.02 -11.33
N VAL A 596 0.53 -17.82 -11.18
CA VAL A 596 1.03 -18.64 -12.29
C VAL A 596 0.02 -19.70 -12.63
N GLY A 597 -0.31 -19.83 -13.92
CA GLY A 597 -1.24 -20.84 -14.41
C GLY A 597 -0.71 -21.55 -15.64
N THR A 598 -1.55 -22.43 -16.18
CA THR A 598 -1.24 -23.11 -17.45
C THR A 598 -1.53 -22.21 -18.66
N PRO A 599 -0.95 -22.48 -19.85
CA PRO A 599 -1.15 -21.66 -21.03
C PRO A 599 -2.62 -21.59 -21.50
N PHE A 600 -3.45 -22.54 -21.06
CA PHE A 600 -4.84 -22.70 -21.48
C PHE A 600 -5.82 -21.85 -20.66
N GLU A 601 -5.33 -21.05 -19.72
CA GLU A 601 -6.13 -20.14 -18.89
C GLU A 601 -6.19 -18.76 -19.56
N GLU A 602 -7.35 -18.10 -19.53
CA GLU A 602 -7.58 -16.84 -20.26
C GLU A 602 -6.55 -15.76 -19.91
N ARG A 603 -6.35 -15.49 -18.60
CA ARG A 603 -5.40 -14.47 -18.12
C ARG A 603 -3.94 -14.79 -18.42
N GLU A 604 -3.54 -16.06 -18.36
CA GLU A 604 -2.17 -16.44 -18.70
C GLU A 604 -1.97 -16.41 -20.22
N SER A 605 -2.98 -16.77 -21.01
CA SER A 605 -2.89 -16.68 -22.47
C SER A 605 -2.68 -15.23 -22.97
N GLU A 606 -3.28 -14.24 -22.31
CA GLU A 606 -3.03 -12.81 -22.59
C GLU A 606 -1.58 -12.42 -22.29
N LYS A 607 -0.98 -12.97 -21.22
CA LYS A 607 0.45 -12.75 -20.89
C LYS A 607 1.38 -13.42 -21.88
N TYR A 608 1.00 -14.56 -22.46
CA TYR A 608 1.83 -15.26 -23.44
C TYR A 608 2.00 -14.47 -24.74
N GLU A 609 0.97 -13.73 -25.15
CA GLU A 609 1.06 -12.83 -26.29
C GLU A 609 2.06 -11.69 -26.02
N SER A 610 2.05 -11.11 -24.82
CA SER A 610 2.97 -10.02 -24.47
C SER A 610 4.41 -10.47 -24.19
N LEU A 611 4.60 -11.62 -23.55
CA LEU A 611 5.91 -12.14 -23.16
C LEU A 611 6.62 -12.87 -24.31
N TYR A 612 5.89 -13.66 -25.10
CA TYR A 612 6.46 -14.59 -26.08
C TYR A 612 5.98 -14.34 -27.52
N GLY A 613 4.98 -13.46 -27.73
CA GLY A 613 4.41 -13.22 -29.06
C GLY A 613 3.50 -14.35 -29.57
N ASP A 614 3.13 -15.30 -28.71
CA ASP A 614 2.24 -16.42 -29.06
C ASP A 614 0.78 -16.01 -28.88
N SER A 615 0.02 -15.96 -29.98
CA SER A 615 -1.43 -15.70 -29.97
C SER A 615 -2.26 -16.99 -30.01
N ASN A 616 -3.51 -16.92 -29.55
CA ASN A 616 -4.47 -18.05 -29.54
C ASN A 616 -4.01 -19.28 -28.71
N VAL A 617 -3.32 -19.05 -27.61
CA VAL A 617 -2.84 -20.12 -26.70
C VAL A 617 -3.99 -20.78 -25.93
N TYR A 618 -5.01 -19.99 -25.57
CA TYR A 618 -6.17 -20.39 -24.78
C TYR A 618 -6.92 -21.59 -25.38
N PHE A 619 -7.36 -22.50 -24.50
CA PHE A 619 -8.21 -23.62 -24.88
C PHE A 619 -9.26 -23.93 -23.82
N ASN A 620 -10.53 -23.99 -24.25
CA ASN A 620 -11.64 -24.40 -23.40
C ASN A 620 -11.83 -25.93 -23.46
N PHE A 621 -11.58 -26.62 -22.34
CA PHE A 621 -11.74 -28.07 -22.23
C PHE A 621 -13.21 -28.54 -22.16
N ALA A 622 -14.20 -27.64 -22.18
CA ALA A 622 -15.60 -28.05 -22.24
C ALA A 622 -15.94 -28.77 -23.56
N PHE A 623 -16.67 -29.89 -23.47
CA PHE A 623 -17.12 -30.64 -24.64
C PHE A 623 -18.58 -31.09 -24.52
N SER A 624 -19.20 -31.35 -25.66
CA SER A 624 -20.61 -31.70 -25.79
C SER A 624 -20.82 -32.99 -26.58
N ILE A 625 -21.78 -33.79 -26.13
CA ILE A 625 -22.27 -34.96 -26.86
C ILE A 625 -23.79 -34.87 -27.00
N GLY A 626 -24.23 -35.00 -28.25
CA GLY A 626 -25.61 -35.02 -28.69
C GLY A 626 -26.15 -36.44 -28.88
N TYR A 627 -27.40 -36.63 -28.49
CA TYR A 627 -28.16 -37.85 -28.67
C TYR A 627 -29.52 -37.54 -29.30
N SER A 628 -30.05 -38.51 -30.06
CA SER A 628 -31.47 -38.56 -30.36
C SER A 628 -32.20 -39.15 -29.15
N LYS A 629 -33.51 -38.87 -28.98
CA LYS A 629 -34.34 -39.53 -27.96
C LYS A 629 -34.16 -41.07 -27.94
N ARG A 630 -34.09 -41.69 -29.12
CA ARG A 630 -33.88 -43.14 -29.26
C ARG A 630 -32.47 -43.56 -28.83
N GLY A 631 -31.45 -42.79 -29.19
CA GLY A 631 -30.06 -43.05 -28.78
C GLY A 631 -29.88 -42.93 -27.26
N LEU A 632 -30.45 -41.90 -26.64
CA LEU A 632 -30.42 -41.76 -25.18
C LEU A 632 -31.11 -42.95 -24.48
N ASN A 633 -32.25 -43.41 -25.00
CA ASN A 633 -32.91 -44.61 -24.46
C ASN A 633 -32.04 -45.88 -24.57
N GLN A 634 -31.16 -45.99 -25.58
CA GLN A 634 -30.22 -47.12 -25.68
C GLN A 634 -29.15 -47.04 -24.60
N ILE A 635 -28.62 -45.83 -24.34
CA ILE A 635 -27.66 -45.58 -23.25
C ILE A 635 -28.29 -45.89 -21.89
N LEU A 636 -29.52 -45.44 -21.64
CA LEU A 636 -30.24 -45.71 -20.40
C LEU A 636 -30.52 -47.20 -20.20
N LYS A 637 -30.78 -47.96 -21.28
CA LYS A 637 -30.90 -49.42 -21.19
C LYS A 637 -29.56 -50.09 -20.87
N LYS A 638 -28.45 -49.56 -21.39
CA LYS A 638 -27.12 -50.12 -21.19
C LYS A 638 -26.58 -49.84 -19.79
N TYR A 639 -26.74 -48.62 -19.27
CA TYR A 639 -26.10 -48.19 -18.02
C TYR A 639 -27.08 -47.67 -16.94
N GLY A 640 -28.35 -47.44 -17.27
CA GLY A 640 -29.34 -46.86 -16.36
C GLY A 640 -29.97 -47.86 -15.37
N VAL A 641 -29.40 -49.07 -15.24
CA VAL A 641 -29.85 -50.05 -14.26
C VAL A 641 -29.13 -49.81 -12.94
N SER A 642 -29.76 -49.02 -12.07
CA SER A 642 -29.56 -49.21 -10.64
C SER A 642 -30.00 -50.63 -10.30
N LYS A 643 -29.06 -51.51 -9.92
CA LYS A 643 -29.41 -52.65 -9.08
C LYS A 643 -30.01 -52.05 -7.81
N ARG A 644 -31.32 -52.24 -7.64
CA ARG A 644 -32.04 -51.96 -6.40
C ARG A 644 -31.31 -52.51 -5.19
#